data_AF-A0A024LPX3-F1
#
_entry.id   AF-A0A024LPX3-F1
#
_cell.length_a   1.000
_cell.length_b   1.000
_cell.length_c   1.000
_cell.angle_alpha   90.00
_cell.angle_beta   90.00
_cell.angle_gamma   90.00
#
_symmetry.space_group_name_H-M   'P 1'
#
loop_
_entity.id
_entity.type
_entity.pdbx_description
1 polymer ?
#
loop_
_entity_poly.entity_id
_entity_poly.type
_entity_poly.pdbx_seq_one_letter_code
_entity_poly.pdbx_strand_id
1 'polypeptide(L)'
;MSTIFEIKQKLASQAESVAQMLLPQGKKRGNDWIVGSTQGEPGQSLSLCLKGSKAGLWYDFAEGSGGDLLDLWCAVKAISLSQALDEARSYLNLSRPKPFMAPRHSYRLPPVPKGGEPRHEVKNYLHTKRHIPLDILKRYRIQEDGNQIIFPFYKPDGTLALVKARAAQEGAKAKPTASHCEPILFGWQALCPTQRTLVITEGEIDALSLAAYGYPALSVPFGGGKGGKHAWIENEFDHLEPFEKIFLATDMDKPGEEAALEIAHRLGRHRCYRVHLPCKDANDCLKAGVKASTIKAAFSKAQSFAPEGLRRASDYHNQVIELFWPTPKQHLGYTLPYPKLNGKLYFRPAELTLWSGASGAGKSQLLSDCIVHWIAQKSRLCLASLEMKGEQSLRRLIRQTGGDNQPTKTMIEQILHFLDDGLILYEHVGKSDIQTLLDVFDYCRAKYGCDQFIIDSLMRLGIAADDYTGQEQAVYKIVDWAILNAVHVHLVAHARKSGIEKDIPGTEDIKGASEIGANAFNIITIWRNRSLEDKILSAQRATEKAELAARPGVIMNIAKQRSGDFEGKIGLWFDPKTYRYRCSSTPHQEPRHYLEFTDKHPSSQPYPHPPSQPHFSSQPHFSSQPQEHTNTQPLQSQKENTTSPLLQPCPTMQPCPTP
;
A
#
# COMPACT_ATOMS: atom_id res chain seq x y z
N MET A 1 3.56 26.67 3.72
CA MET A 1 4.87 27.23 4.14
C MET A 1 5.51 27.71 2.86
N SER A 2 5.93 28.97 2.72
CA SER A 2 6.26 29.52 1.39
C SER A 2 7.43 28.81 0.69
N THR A 3 7.09 27.86 -0.19
CA THR A 3 8.05 27.22 -1.11
C THR A 3 8.42 28.20 -2.24
N ILE A 4 9.57 27.97 -2.89
CA ILE A 4 9.97 28.74 -4.08
C ILE A 4 8.91 28.67 -5.19
N PHE A 5 8.22 27.54 -5.32
CA PHE A 5 7.10 27.37 -6.26
C PHE A 5 5.89 28.26 -5.90
N GLU A 6 5.46 28.27 -4.62
CA GLU A 6 4.39 29.17 -4.14
C GLU A 6 4.75 30.65 -4.35
N ILE A 7 6.02 31.02 -4.11
CA ILE A 7 6.52 32.38 -4.33
C ILE A 7 6.45 32.75 -5.81
N LYS A 8 7.01 31.92 -6.71
CA LYS A 8 6.96 32.16 -8.17
C LYS A 8 5.52 32.24 -8.69
N GLN A 9 4.62 31.38 -8.22
CA GLN A 9 3.21 31.41 -8.61
C GLN A 9 2.52 32.72 -8.16
N LYS A 10 2.79 33.18 -6.93
CA LYS A 10 2.24 34.43 -6.37
C LYS A 10 2.85 35.71 -6.96
N LEU A 11 4.11 35.67 -7.39
CA LEU A 11 4.75 36.72 -8.17
C LEU A 11 4.15 36.78 -9.58
N ALA A 12 4.01 35.64 -10.26
CA ALA A 12 3.43 35.57 -11.60
C ALA A 12 1.97 36.07 -11.64
N SER A 13 1.16 35.77 -10.62
CA SER A 13 -0.20 36.33 -10.50
C SER A 13 -0.25 37.84 -10.22
N GLN A 14 0.88 38.47 -9.92
CA GLN A 14 1.03 39.90 -9.64
C GLN A 14 2.10 40.56 -10.53
N ALA A 15 2.44 39.92 -11.66
CA ALA A 15 3.57 40.29 -12.51
C ALA A 15 3.58 41.78 -12.91
N GLU A 16 2.41 42.39 -13.12
CA GLU A 16 2.28 43.80 -13.48
C GLU A 16 2.70 44.77 -12.35
N SER A 17 2.40 44.44 -11.08
CA SER A 17 2.80 45.26 -9.94
C SER A 17 4.29 45.06 -9.60
N VAL A 18 4.79 43.83 -9.76
CA VAL A 18 6.23 43.53 -9.63
C VAL A 18 7.04 44.25 -10.73
N ALA A 19 6.53 44.28 -11.97
CA ALA A 19 7.13 45.00 -13.09
C ALA A 19 7.21 46.51 -12.84
N GLN A 20 6.12 47.12 -12.33
CA GLN A 20 6.09 48.55 -11.97
C GLN A 20 7.06 48.89 -10.83
N MET A 21 7.25 47.98 -9.87
CA MET A 21 8.15 48.18 -8.72
C MET A 21 9.62 48.02 -9.09
N LEU A 22 9.98 47.06 -9.94
CA LEU A 22 11.36 46.84 -10.39
C LEU A 22 11.77 47.75 -11.56
N LEU A 23 10.87 48.01 -12.51
CA LEU A 23 11.15 48.66 -13.79
C LEU A 23 10.18 49.85 -14.05
N PRO A 24 10.22 50.91 -13.22
CA PRO A 24 9.18 51.94 -13.17
C PRO A 24 9.06 52.82 -14.42
N GLN A 25 10.11 52.93 -15.25
CA GLN A 25 10.06 53.65 -16.54
C GLN A 25 9.55 52.78 -17.71
N GLY A 26 9.31 51.49 -17.46
CA GLY A 26 8.75 50.59 -18.46
C GLY A 26 7.31 50.94 -18.83
N LYS A 27 6.86 50.43 -19.98
CA LYS A 27 5.53 50.73 -20.52
C LYS A 27 4.80 49.43 -20.87
N LYS A 28 3.56 49.33 -20.39
CA LYS A 28 2.66 48.23 -20.74
C LYS A 28 2.28 48.30 -22.23
N ARG A 29 2.43 47.20 -22.94
CA ARG A 29 2.06 47.04 -24.35
C ARG A 29 1.34 45.70 -24.53
N GLY A 30 0.01 45.75 -24.62
CA GLY A 30 -0.82 44.55 -24.64
C GLY A 30 -0.69 43.74 -23.34
N ASN A 31 -0.14 42.53 -23.44
CA ASN A 31 0.09 41.62 -22.32
C ASN A 31 1.50 41.73 -21.70
N ASP A 32 2.38 42.59 -22.23
CA ASP A 32 3.79 42.64 -21.84
C ASP A 32 4.18 44.01 -21.25
N TRP A 33 5.22 44.03 -20.42
CA TRP A 33 5.86 45.23 -19.88
C TRP A 33 7.22 45.40 -20.55
N ILE A 34 7.43 46.55 -21.19
CA ILE A 34 8.57 46.77 -22.09
C ILE A 34 9.44 47.93 -21.58
N VAL A 35 10.76 47.73 -21.52
CA VAL A 35 11.76 48.69 -21.00
C VAL A 35 13.07 48.58 -21.78
N GLY A 36 14.06 49.42 -21.48
CA GLY A 36 15.37 49.43 -22.13
C GLY A 36 16.22 48.21 -21.80
N SER A 37 16.50 47.98 -20.52
CA SER A 37 17.27 46.85 -20.01
C SER A 37 16.91 46.54 -18.56
N THR A 38 17.68 45.65 -17.92
CA THR A 38 17.60 45.38 -16.47
C THR A 38 17.95 46.58 -15.58
N GLN A 39 18.56 47.65 -16.12
CA GLN A 39 18.80 48.91 -15.39
C GLN A 39 17.57 49.84 -15.36
N GLY A 40 16.49 49.49 -16.07
CA GLY A 40 15.19 50.15 -15.96
C GLY A 40 15.05 51.48 -16.71
N GLU A 41 15.96 51.79 -17.63
CA GLU A 41 15.89 52.98 -18.49
C GLU A 41 14.83 52.86 -19.61
N PRO A 42 14.33 53.98 -20.18
CA PRO A 42 13.32 53.91 -21.25
C PRO A 42 13.86 53.29 -22.55
N GLY A 43 13.22 52.22 -23.03
CA GLY A 43 13.60 51.56 -24.28
C GLY A 43 12.63 50.44 -24.68
N GLN A 44 13.08 49.52 -25.53
CA GLN A 44 12.25 48.42 -26.09
C GLN A 44 12.97 47.05 -26.14
N SER A 45 14.12 46.90 -25.49
CA SER A 45 14.96 45.68 -25.59
C SER A 45 14.54 44.59 -24.59
N LEU A 46 14.05 44.96 -23.40
CA LEU A 46 13.59 44.00 -22.39
C LEU A 46 12.06 43.93 -22.40
N SER A 47 11.53 42.70 -22.45
CA SER A 47 10.09 42.41 -22.40
C SER A 47 9.77 41.37 -21.34
N LEU A 48 8.86 41.72 -20.41
CA LEU A 48 8.34 40.86 -19.34
C LEU A 48 6.86 40.56 -19.58
N CYS A 49 6.48 39.28 -19.67
CA CYS A 49 5.11 38.88 -19.93
C CYS A 49 4.25 38.93 -18.65
N LEU A 50 3.10 39.60 -18.71
CA LEU A 50 2.23 39.87 -17.56
C LEU A 50 1.05 38.89 -17.42
N LYS A 51 0.67 38.18 -18.49
CA LYS A 51 -0.54 37.35 -18.54
C LYS A 51 -0.39 36.08 -19.40
N GLY A 52 -1.19 35.07 -19.10
CA GLY A 52 -1.19 33.78 -19.81
C GLY A 52 -0.17 32.79 -19.26
N SER A 53 0.10 31.71 -20.01
CA SER A 53 0.98 30.61 -19.59
C SER A 53 2.47 30.96 -19.47
N LYS A 54 2.86 32.18 -19.86
CA LYS A 54 4.21 32.75 -19.70
C LYS A 54 4.28 33.90 -18.71
N ALA A 55 3.22 34.18 -17.95
CA ALA A 55 3.19 35.28 -16.99
C ALA A 55 4.35 35.17 -15.97
N GLY A 56 5.11 36.25 -15.81
CA GLY A 56 6.30 36.30 -14.96
C GLY A 56 7.61 35.85 -15.63
N LEU A 57 7.63 35.54 -16.93
CA LEU A 57 8.85 35.32 -17.70
C LEU A 57 9.30 36.60 -18.42
N TRP A 58 10.60 36.88 -18.41
CA TRP A 58 11.19 38.03 -19.09
C TRP A 58 12.38 37.63 -19.98
N TYR A 59 12.67 38.47 -20.97
CA TYR A 59 13.82 38.33 -21.84
C TYR A 59 14.32 39.71 -22.29
N ASP A 60 15.64 39.87 -22.35
CA ASP A 60 16.32 41.02 -22.96
C ASP A 60 16.89 40.62 -24.33
N PHE A 61 16.36 41.23 -25.38
CA PHE A 61 16.72 40.95 -26.77
C PHE A 61 18.07 41.57 -27.19
N ALA A 62 18.66 42.47 -26.41
CA ALA A 62 19.97 43.06 -26.68
C ALA A 62 21.10 42.29 -25.97
N GLU A 63 20.90 41.90 -24.71
CA GLU A 63 21.88 41.08 -23.97
C GLU A 63 21.75 39.57 -24.25
N GLY A 64 20.57 39.12 -24.71
CA GLY A 64 20.25 37.70 -24.83
C GLY A 64 19.96 37.01 -23.48
N SER A 65 19.82 37.78 -22.41
CA SER A 65 19.57 37.34 -21.03
C SER A 65 18.06 37.19 -20.74
N GLY A 66 17.69 36.42 -19.72
CA GLY A 66 16.27 36.22 -19.36
C GLY A 66 16.05 35.15 -18.30
N GLY A 67 14.84 35.08 -17.77
CA GLY A 67 14.46 34.19 -16.66
C GLY A 67 13.05 34.45 -16.15
N ASP A 68 12.82 34.21 -14.86
CA ASP A 68 11.57 34.58 -14.17
C ASP A 68 11.70 35.83 -13.30
N LEU A 69 10.60 36.24 -12.65
CA LEU A 69 10.53 37.45 -11.81
C LEU A 69 11.55 37.48 -10.66
N LEU A 70 12.03 36.34 -10.15
CA LEU A 70 13.11 36.32 -9.15
C LEU A 70 14.48 36.55 -9.80
N ASP A 71 14.70 36.01 -11.00
CA ASP A 71 15.93 36.27 -11.77
C ASP A 71 16.00 37.75 -12.20
N LEU A 72 14.86 38.37 -12.52
CA LEU A 72 14.76 39.80 -12.78
C LEU A 72 15.11 40.63 -11.54
N TRP A 73 14.58 40.23 -10.37
CA TRP A 73 14.84 40.89 -9.09
C TRP A 73 16.34 40.86 -8.72
N CYS A 74 17.01 39.73 -9.00
CA CYS A 74 18.46 39.62 -8.91
C CYS A 74 19.20 40.58 -9.85
N ALA A 75 18.80 40.63 -11.13
CA ALA A 75 19.46 41.46 -12.14
C ALA A 75 19.31 42.96 -11.86
N VAL A 76 18.08 43.41 -11.57
CA VAL A 76 17.75 44.83 -11.31
C VAL A 76 18.43 45.35 -10.04
N LYS A 77 18.54 44.54 -8.98
CA LYS A 77 19.10 44.98 -7.68
C LYS A 77 20.55 44.54 -7.44
N ALA A 78 21.15 43.78 -8.35
CA ALA A 78 22.47 43.14 -8.18
C ALA A 78 22.60 42.29 -6.89
N ILE A 79 21.51 41.61 -6.48
CA ILE A 79 21.45 40.77 -5.27
C ILE A 79 21.42 39.27 -5.58
N SER A 80 21.82 38.44 -4.61
CA SER A 80 21.71 36.97 -4.72
C SER A 80 20.25 36.50 -4.69
N LEU A 81 19.99 35.29 -5.22
CA LEU A 81 18.62 34.74 -5.23
C LEU A 81 18.06 34.52 -3.82
N SER A 82 18.91 34.24 -2.81
CA SER A 82 18.47 34.14 -1.42
C SER A 82 17.93 35.48 -0.89
N GLN A 83 18.56 36.59 -1.26
CA GLN A 83 18.09 37.94 -0.91
C GLN A 83 16.82 38.30 -1.70
N ALA A 84 16.77 37.99 -3.00
CA ALA A 84 15.57 38.18 -3.82
C ALA A 84 14.36 37.36 -3.29
N LEU A 85 14.58 36.14 -2.79
CA LEU A 85 13.55 35.32 -2.15
C LEU A 85 13.01 35.95 -0.87
N ASP A 86 13.87 36.49 -0.01
CA ASP A 86 13.45 37.14 1.25
C ASP A 86 12.82 38.53 1.02
N GLU A 87 13.25 39.28 0.00
CA GLU A 87 12.51 40.47 -0.47
C GLU A 87 11.14 40.11 -1.07
N ALA A 88 11.06 39.10 -1.94
CA ALA A 88 9.81 38.65 -2.54
C ALA A 88 8.83 38.11 -1.48
N ARG A 89 9.32 37.42 -0.44
CA ARG A 89 8.52 37.03 0.73
C ARG A 89 7.95 38.24 1.46
N SER A 90 8.78 39.24 1.70
CA SER A 90 8.39 40.48 2.39
C SER A 90 7.32 41.23 1.60
N TYR A 91 7.51 41.39 0.28
CA TYR A 91 6.52 41.98 -0.64
C TYR A 91 5.20 41.19 -0.67
N LEU A 92 5.27 39.85 -0.72
CA LEU A 92 4.09 38.97 -0.74
C LEU A 92 3.45 38.74 0.64
N ASN A 93 3.98 39.34 1.71
CA ASN A 93 3.58 39.12 3.11
C ASN A 93 3.60 37.63 3.51
N LEU A 94 4.59 36.87 3.02
CA LEU A 94 4.75 35.44 3.28
C LEU A 94 5.76 35.17 4.38
N SER A 95 5.40 34.31 5.33
CA SER A 95 6.35 33.80 6.33
C SER A 95 7.37 32.85 5.70
N ARG A 96 8.65 33.08 6.00
CA ARG A 96 9.74 32.14 5.68
C ARG A 96 9.55 30.85 6.49
N PRO A 97 9.69 29.65 5.89
CA PRO A 97 9.67 28.41 6.64
C PRO A 97 10.82 28.41 7.66
N LYS A 98 10.53 28.14 8.94
CA LYS A 98 11.57 27.90 9.95
C LYS A 98 11.90 26.40 9.99
N PRO A 99 13.01 25.92 9.39
CA PRO A 99 13.47 24.56 9.65
C PRO A 99 13.86 24.42 11.13
N PHE A 100 13.90 23.19 11.63
CA PHE A 100 14.58 22.92 12.89
C PHE A 100 16.09 23.15 12.68
N MET A 101 16.64 24.15 13.37
CA MET A 101 18.08 24.45 13.37
C MET A 101 18.63 24.19 14.76
N ALA A 102 19.70 23.38 14.83
CA ALA A 102 20.51 23.29 16.03
C ALA A 102 21.19 24.65 16.33
N PRO A 103 21.62 24.93 17.58
CA PRO A 103 22.35 26.15 17.90
C PRO A 103 23.60 26.31 17.02
N ARG A 104 23.77 27.48 16.40
CA ARG A 104 24.96 27.78 15.59
C ARG A 104 26.21 27.80 16.47
N HIS A 105 27.11 26.85 16.25
CA HIS A 105 28.41 26.83 16.91
C HIS A 105 29.35 27.89 16.32
N SER A 106 30.30 28.38 17.12
CA SER A 106 31.36 29.27 16.63
C SER A 106 32.45 28.48 15.90
N TYR A 107 32.45 28.58 14.57
CA TYR A 107 33.43 27.93 13.71
C TYR A 107 34.71 28.75 13.53
N ARG A 108 35.80 28.08 13.14
CA ARG A 108 37.10 28.70 12.83
C ARG A 108 37.44 28.51 11.36
N LEU A 109 37.97 29.56 10.72
CA LEU A 109 38.49 29.46 9.35
C LEU A 109 39.68 28.48 9.32
N PRO A 110 39.79 27.63 8.29
CA PRO A 110 40.93 26.74 8.11
C PRO A 110 42.21 27.54 7.78
N PRO A 111 43.41 27.00 8.05
CA PRO A 111 44.63 27.58 7.52
C PRO A 111 44.60 27.55 5.99
N VAL A 112 45.10 28.60 5.34
CA VAL A 112 45.22 28.66 3.88
C VAL A 112 46.09 27.51 3.39
N PRO A 113 45.60 26.64 2.49
CA PRO A 113 46.37 25.50 2.00
C PRO A 113 47.59 25.96 1.20
N LYS A 114 48.72 25.26 1.39
CA LYS A 114 50.01 25.59 0.75
C LYS A 114 50.21 24.97 -0.63
N GLY A 115 49.30 24.09 -1.05
CA GLY A 115 49.39 23.33 -2.29
C GLY A 115 49.16 24.17 -3.56
N GLY A 116 49.78 23.75 -4.67
CA GLY A 116 49.59 24.36 -6.00
C GLY A 116 48.49 23.67 -6.82
N GLU A 117 48.26 24.14 -8.06
CA GLU A 117 47.49 23.35 -9.04
C GLU A 117 48.14 21.96 -9.25
N PRO A 118 47.38 20.85 -9.34
CA PRO A 118 47.93 19.51 -9.54
C PRO A 118 48.80 19.38 -10.79
N ARG A 119 50.03 18.89 -10.60
CA ARG A 119 51.06 18.80 -11.64
C ARG A 119 51.74 17.44 -11.69
N HIS A 120 51.84 16.72 -10.57
CA HIS A 120 52.62 15.49 -10.44
C HIS A 120 51.73 14.31 -9.99
N GLU A 121 51.87 13.82 -8.75
CA GLU A 121 51.24 12.59 -8.28
C GLU A 121 49.71 12.73 -8.16
N VAL A 122 49.20 13.84 -7.61
CA VAL A 122 47.76 14.10 -7.51
C VAL A 122 47.13 14.22 -8.89
N LYS A 123 47.79 14.91 -9.82
CA LYS A 123 47.36 14.98 -11.23
C LYS A 123 47.28 13.59 -11.85
N ASN A 124 48.33 12.78 -11.74
CA ASN A 124 48.37 11.44 -12.32
C ASN A 124 47.31 10.50 -11.70
N TYR A 125 47.05 10.62 -10.39
CA TYR A 125 46.01 9.87 -9.72
C TYR A 125 44.60 10.29 -10.19
N LEU A 126 44.29 11.60 -10.16
CA LEU A 126 42.95 12.09 -10.48
C LEU A 126 42.61 12.01 -11.96
N HIS A 127 43.55 12.39 -12.84
CA HIS A 127 43.33 12.37 -14.28
C HIS A 127 43.45 10.95 -14.85
N THR A 128 44.56 10.25 -14.59
CA THR A 128 44.88 9.01 -15.30
C THR A 128 44.31 7.75 -14.64
N LYS A 129 44.18 7.71 -13.30
CA LYS A 129 43.58 6.56 -12.59
C LYS A 129 42.10 6.74 -12.23
N ARG A 130 41.65 7.97 -12.00
CA ARG A 130 40.26 8.31 -11.63
C ARG A 130 39.45 8.91 -12.78
N HIS A 131 40.06 9.12 -13.96
CA HIS A 131 39.43 9.58 -15.20
C HIS A 131 38.78 10.98 -15.13
N ILE A 132 39.17 11.83 -14.18
CA ILE A 132 38.61 13.18 -14.01
C ILE A 132 39.34 14.19 -14.91
N PRO A 133 38.65 14.92 -15.81
CA PRO A 133 39.26 15.92 -16.68
C PRO A 133 39.93 17.08 -15.93
N LEU A 134 41.01 17.63 -16.52
CA LEU A 134 41.82 18.68 -15.86
C LEU A 134 41.07 20.01 -15.68
N ASP A 135 40.13 20.34 -16.56
CA ASP A 135 39.26 21.50 -16.44
C ASP A 135 38.33 21.39 -15.22
N ILE A 136 37.82 20.19 -14.92
CA ILE A 136 37.03 19.92 -13.71
C ILE A 136 37.88 20.10 -12.46
N LEU A 137 39.11 19.58 -12.44
CA LEU A 137 40.05 19.80 -11.32
C LEU A 137 40.30 21.29 -11.07
N LYS A 138 40.49 22.07 -12.14
CA LYS A 138 40.67 23.53 -12.07
C LYS A 138 39.40 24.26 -11.60
N ARG A 139 38.23 23.89 -12.14
CA ARG A 139 36.92 24.46 -11.80
C ARG A 139 36.57 24.28 -10.33
N TYR A 140 36.88 23.11 -9.76
CA TYR A 140 36.71 22.83 -8.33
C TYR A 140 37.88 23.32 -7.46
N ARG A 141 38.91 23.95 -8.04
CA ARG A 141 40.11 24.46 -7.35
C ARG A 141 40.84 23.39 -6.53
N ILE A 142 40.92 22.16 -7.05
CA ILE A 142 41.72 21.09 -6.44
C ILE A 142 43.19 21.52 -6.36
N GLN A 143 43.88 21.14 -5.28
CA GLN A 143 45.28 21.44 -5.06
C GLN A 143 46.11 20.18 -4.74
N GLU A 144 47.43 20.29 -4.92
CA GLU A 144 48.45 19.26 -4.70
C GLU A 144 49.49 19.75 -3.70
N ASP A 145 49.68 19.00 -2.60
CA ASP A 145 50.71 19.25 -1.57
C ASP A 145 51.47 17.93 -1.30
N GLY A 146 52.62 17.75 -1.95
CA GLY A 146 53.30 16.45 -2.02
C GLY A 146 52.42 15.38 -2.67
N ASN A 147 52.18 14.28 -1.96
CA ASN A 147 51.21 13.26 -2.40
C ASN A 147 49.75 13.56 -1.99
N GLN A 148 49.49 14.68 -1.32
CA GLN A 148 48.15 14.97 -0.79
C GLN A 148 47.29 15.74 -1.78
N ILE A 149 46.13 15.15 -2.08
CA ILE A 149 45.00 15.82 -2.71
C ILE A 149 44.37 16.73 -1.67
N ILE A 150 44.29 18.02 -1.99
CA ILE A 150 43.66 19.04 -1.16
C ILE A 150 42.33 19.47 -1.79
N PHE A 151 41.26 19.37 -1.01
CA PHE A 151 39.90 19.79 -1.36
C PHE A 151 39.54 21.06 -0.56
N PRO A 152 39.54 22.25 -1.17
CA PRO A 152 39.07 23.46 -0.52
C PRO A 152 37.54 23.61 -0.68
N PHE A 153 36.86 23.85 0.44
CA PHE A 153 35.43 24.09 0.51
C PHE A 153 35.20 25.59 0.64
N TYR A 154 34.73 26.21 -0.44
CA TYR A 154 34.31 27.60 -0.45
C TYR A 154 32.79 27.70 -0.28
N LYS A 155 32.33 28.75 0.41
CA LYS A 155 30.95 29.21 0.38
C LYS A 155 30.63 29.94 -0.95
N PRO A 156 29.36 30.19 -1.28
CA PRO A 156 28.96 30.92 -2.49
C PRO A 156 29.52 32.36 -2.61
N ASP A 157 29.87 33.00 -1.49
CA ASP A 157 30.53 34.32 -1.43
C ASP A 157 32.05 34.27 -1.72
N GLY A 158 32.64 33.08 -1.85
CA GLY A 158 34.07 32.86 -2.00
C GLY A 158 34.85 32.69 -0.69
N THR A 159 34.20 32.69 0.48
CA THR A 159 34.83 32.47 1.78
C THR A 159 35.26 31.00 1.92
N LEU A 160 36.54 30.75 2.24
CA LEU A 160 37.07 29.40 2.51
C LEU A 160 36.67 28.95 3.93
N ALA A 161 35.81 27.95 4.05
CA ALA A 161 35.21 27.56 5.33
C ALA A 161 35.68 26.20 5.87
N LEU A 162 36.15 25.30 4.99
CA LEU A 162 36.73 24.01 5.34
C LEU A 162 37.81 23.63 4.31
N VAL A 163 38.82 22.87 4.73
CA VAL A 163 39.79 22.20 3.83
C VAL A 163 39.91 20.76 4.28
N LYS A 164 39.87 19.82 3.33
CA LYS A 164 40.14 18.39 3.58
C LYS A 164 41.32 17.91 2.75
N ALA A 165 42.10 16.97 3.30
CA ALA A 165 43.24 16.36 2.65
C ALA A 165 43.14 14.82 2.64
N ARG A 166 43.69 14.18 1.59
CA ARG A 166 43.94 12.73 1.51
C ARG A 166 45.20 12.46 0.70
N ALA A 167 45.89 11.34 0.94
CA ALA A 167 46.90 10.85 0.01
C ALA A 167 46.29 10.46 -1.35
N ALA A 168 47.08 10.61 -2.43
CA ALA A 168 46.77 10.27 -3.82
C ALA A 168 46.77 8.75 -4.10
N GLN A 169 46.13 7.98 -3.22
CA GLN A 169 46.05 6.52 -3.28
C GLN A 169 44.62 6.01 -3.08
N GLU A 170 44.40 4.76 -3.52
CA GLU A 170 43.16 4.00 -3.29
C GLU A 170 42.87 3.84 -1.79
N GLY A 171 41.60 3.73 -1.40
CA GLY A 171 41.18 3.53 0.00
C GLY A 171 41.42 4.70 0.98
N ALA A 172 42.25 5.68 0.63
CA ALA A 172 42.53 6.85 1.47
C ALA A 172 41.26 7.67 1.74
N LYS A 173 41.04 8.04 3.01
CA LYS A 173 39.87 8.84 3.44
C LYS A 173 40.26 10.31 3.59
N ALA A 174 39.45 11.21 3.04
CA ALA A 174 39.64 12.65 3.19
C ALA A 174 39.29 13.13 4.60
N LYS A 175 40.23 13.81 5.27
CA LYS A 175 40.10 14.33 6.64
C LYS A 175 40.21 15.86 6.66
N PRO A 176 39.48 16.59 7.51
CA PRO A 176 39.73 18.02 7.75
C PRO A 176 41.19 18.30 8.15
N THR A 177 41.76 19.40 7.65
CA THR A 177 43.12 19.83 8.03
C THR A 177 43.16 20.61 9.35
N ALA A 178 42.01 21.07 9.83
CA ALA A 178 41.83 21.73 11.12
C ALA A 178 40.51 21.30 11.79
N SER A 179 40.44 21.41 13.12
CA SER A 179 39.24 21.14 13.90
C SER A 179 38.35 22.39 14.04
N HIS A 180 37.05 22.18 14.29
CA HIS A 180 36.04 23.24 14.44
C HIS A 180 35.86 24.17 13.22
N CYS A 181 36.27 23.73 12.03
CA CYS A 181 35.86 24.37 10.77
C CYS A 181 34.38 24.16 10.48
N GLU A 182 33.81 25.03 9.66
CA GLU A 182 32.37 25.04 9.36
C GLU A 182 32.03 23.93 8.36
N PRO A 183 31.15 22.98 8.70
CA PRO A 183 30.77 21.92 7.79
C PRO A 183 29.80 22.45 6.73
N ILE A 184 30.32 22.59 5.51
CA ILE A 184 29.62 23.00 4.30
C ILE A 184 29.81 21.96 3.19
N LEU A 185 29.09 22.09 2.08
CA LEU A 185 29.22 21.25 0.88
C LEU A 185 30.49 21.58 0.09
N PHE A 186 31.08 20.56 -0.52
CA PHE A 186 32.21 20.72 -1.43
C PHE A 186 31.74 21.17 -2.81
N GLY A 187 32.30 22.26 -3.34
CA GLY A 187 32.25 22.57 -4.77
C GLY A 187 31.40 23.78 -5.19
N TRP A 188 30.90 24.62 -4.28
CA TRP A 188 30.14 25.83 -4.64
C TRP A 188 30.88 26.72 -5.66
N GLN A 189 32.22 26.78 -5.56
CA GLN A 189 33.12 27.46 -6.50
C GLN A 189 32.97 27.02 -7.97
N ALA A 190 32.33 25.88 -8.24
CA ALA A 190 32.12 25.31 -9.56
C ALA A 190 30.71 25.56 -10.13
N LEU A 191 29.74 26.03 -9.35
CA LEU A 191 28.35 26.18 -9.79
C LEU A 191 28.08 27.51 -10.52
N CYS A 192 27.01 27.56 -11.31
CA CYS A 192 26.56 28.77 -11.97
C CYS A 192 25.45 29.47 -11.14
N PRO A 193 25.47 30.80 -10.92
CA PRO A 193 24.47 31.48 -10.08
C PRO A 193 23.01 31.37 -10.56
N THR A 194 22.78 31.18 -11.87
CA THR A 194 21.44 31.05 -12.49
C THR A 194 20.86 29.63 -12.37
N GLN A 195 21.62 28.69 -11.83
CA GLN A 195 21.25 27.28 -11.79
C GLN A 195 20.14 27.00 -10.74
N ARG A 196 19.13 26.21 -11.11
CA ARG A 196 17.98 25.84 -10.23
C ARG A 196 17.86 24.33 -9.95
N THR A 197 18.75 23.54 -10.55
CA THR A 197 18.90 22.09 -10.32
C THR A 197 20.30 21.79 -9.75
N LEU A 198 20.40 20.85 -8.81
CA LEU A 198 21.63 20.45 -8.12
C LEU A 198 21.73 18.92 -8.01
N VAL A 199 22.94 18.39 -7.92
CA VAL A 199 23.21 17.02 -7.45
C VAL A 199 24.03 17.04 -6.16
N ILE A 200 23.70 16.18 -5.21
CA ILE A 200 24.49 15.95 -3.98
C ILE A 200 25.03 14.51 -4.00
N THR A 201 26.35 14.36 -3.85
CA THR A 201 27.08 13.08 -3.77
C THR A 201 27.63 12.80 -2.37
N GLU A 202 28.09 11.57 -2.14
CA GLU A 202 28.73 11.20 -0.88
C GLU A 202 30.18 11.70 -0.77
N GLY A 203 31.02 11.42 -1.79
CA GLY A 203 32.44 11.78 -1.83
C GLY A 203 32.78 12.98 -2.74
N GLU A 204 33.91 13.65 -2.45
CA GLU A 204 34.40 14.78 -3.26
C GLU A 204 34.77 14.33 -4.69
N ILE A 205 35.34 13.14 -4.82
CA ILE A 205 35.72 12.53 -6.10
C ILE A 205 34.47 12.24 -6.96
N ASP A 206 33.33 11.95 -6.33
CA ASP A 206 32.06 11.70 -7.01
C ASP A 206 31.40 12.98 -7.53
N ALA A 207 31.53 14.09 -6.80
CA ALA A 207 31.14 15.40 -7.31
C ALA A 207 31.97 15.79 -8.54
N LEU A 208 33.30 15.59 -8.50
CA LEU A 208 34.16 15.76 -9.69
C LEU A 208 33.76 14.82 -10.84
N SER A 209 33.37 13.58 -10.53
CA SER A 209 33.01 12.59 -11.55
C SER A 209 31.67 12.89 -12.22
N LEU A 210 30.67 13.35 -11.48
CA LEU A 210 29.41 13.82 -12.04
C LEU A 210 29.58 15.15 -12.81
N ALA A 211 30.47 16.03 -12.36
CA ALA A 211 30.83 17.23 -13.11
C ALA A 211 31.49 16.91 -14.47
N ALA A 212 32.28 15.84 -14.55
CA ALA A 212 32.81 15.32 -15.82
C ALA A 212 31.70 14.79 -16.75
N TYR A 213 30.59 14.28 -16.20
CA TYR A 213 29.36 13.96 -16.95
C TYR A 213 28.47 15.18 -17.26
N GLY A 214 28.90 16.40 -16.93
CA GLY A 214 28.15 17.65 -17.15
C GLY A 214 27.08 17.95 -16.10
N TYR A 215 27.03 17.20 -14.99
CA TYR A 215 26.08 17.43 -13.90
C TYR A 215 26.67 18.36 -12.83
N PRO A 216 25.93 19.41 -12.41
CA PRO A 216 26.41 20.31 -11.37
C PRO A 216 26.29 19.62 -10.00
N ALA A 217 27.40 19.09 -9.52
CA ALA A 217 27.43 18.26 -8.31
C ALA A 217 28.23 18.91 -7.17
N LEU A 218 27.70 18.78 -5.96
CA LEU A 218 28.36 19.07 -4.70
C LEU A 218 28.50 17.77 -3.89
N SER A 219 29.47 17.66 -2.98
CA SER A 219 29.55 16.51 -2.06
C SER A 219 29.36 16.92 -0.60
N VAL A 220 28.87 15.99 0.22
CA VAL A 220 28.75 16.18 1.67
C VAL A 220 30.14 16.16 2.35
N PRO A 221 30.38 16.95 3.41
CA PRO A 221 31.70 17.06 4.04
C PRO A 221 32.16 15.79 4.79
N PHE A 222 31.25 14.91 5.25
CA PHE A 222 31.57 13.80 6.17
C PHE A 222 31.11 12.41 5.70
N GLY A 223 30.75 12.26 4.43
CA GLY A 223 30.18 11.03 3.88
C GLY A 223 28.73 10.77 4.35
N GLY A 224 28.22 9.57 4.04
CA GLY A 224 26.85 9.14 4.29
C GLY A 224 26.70 8.22 5.51
N GLY A 225 25.52 7.65 5.70
CA GLY A 225 25.09 6.99 6.92
C GLY A 225 24.75 7.95 8.08
N LYS A 226 24.06 7.40 9.08
CA LYS A 226 23.45 8.12 10.21
C LYS A 226 24.45 8.75 11.18
N GLY A 227 23.90 9.54 12.12
CA GLY A 227 24.59 9.98 13.34
C GLY A 227 25.10 11.42 13.30
N GLY A 228 24.28 12.36 12.81
CA GLY A 228 24.63 13.79 12.80
C GLY A 228 25.62 14.21 11.71
N LYS A 229 26.07 13.29 10.84
CA LYS A 229 26.93 13.60 9.69
C LYS A 229 26.34 14.64 8.76
N HIS A 230 25.01 14.73 8.69
CA HIS A 230 24.27 15.71 7.89
C HIS A 230 24.05 17.05 8.60
N ALA A 231 24.72 17.33 9.72
CA ALA A 231 24.67 18.63 10.42
C ALA A 231 25.30 19.82 9.65
N TRP A 232 25.72 19.60 8.40
CA TRP A 232 26.04 20.67 7.45
C TRP A 232 24.78 21.35 6.89
N ILE A 233 23.61 20.69 6.94
CA ILE A 233 22.35 21.24 6.41
C ILE A 233 21.98 22.55 7.13
N GLU A 234 22.27 22.67 8.43
CA GLU A 234 22.08 23.87 9.24
C GLU A 234 22.85 25.10 8.74
N ASN A 235 23.99 24.90 8.07
CA ASN A 235 24.82 25.96 7.50
C ASN A 235 24.50 26.23 6.02
N GLU A 236 23.83 25.29 5.35
CA GLU A 236 23.63 25.26 3.90
C GLU A 236 22.17 25.44 3.47
N PHE A 237 21.21 25.44 4.41
CA PHE A 237 19.78 25.52 4.11
C PHE A 237 19.44 26.73 3.23
N ASP A 238 20.02 27.88 3.53
CA ASP A 238 19.84 29.16 2.83
C ASP A 238 20.42 29.12 1.41
N HIS A 239 21.64 28.60 1.24
CA HIS A 239 22.27 28.44 -0.09
C HIS A 239 21.54 27.38 -0.94
N LEU A 240 20.90 26.40 -0.31
CA LEU A 240 20.13 25.35 -0.97
C LEU A 240 18.68 25.75 -1.27
N GLU A 241 18.14 26.80 -0.65
CA GLU A 241 16.77 27.27 -0.88
C GLU A 241 16.47 27.66 -2.35
N PRO A 242 17.40 28.29 -3.11
CA PRO A 242 17.30 28.49 -4.56
C PRO A 242 17.00 27.27 -5.45
N PHE A 243 17.22 26.04 -4.97
CA PHE A 243 17.17 24.85 -5.81
C PHE A 243 15.79 24.17 -5.76
N GLU A 244 15.10 24.17 -6.90
CA GLU A 244 13.80 23.53 -7.12
C GLU A 244 13.91 22.01 -7.25
N LYS A 245 15.06 21.52 -7.70
CA LYS A 245 15.32 20.08 -7.89
C LYS A 245 16.70 19.69 -7.39
N ILE A 246 16.74 18.82 -6.39
CA ILE A 246 17.95 18.29 -5.78
C ILE A 246 18.00 16.78 -6.02
N PHE A 247 18.93 16.33 -6.84
CA PHE A 247 19.20 14.92 -7.07
C PHE A 247 20.15 14.38 -5.99
N LEU A 248 19.82 13.22 -5.41
CA LEU A 248 20.64 12.56 -4.41
C LEU A 248 21.31 11.32 -5.04
N ALA A 249 22.61 11.48 -5.30
CA ALA A 249 23.49 10.49 -5.92
C ALA A 249 24.60 10.08 -4.94
N THR A 250 24.19 9.72 -3.71
CA THR A 250 24.99 8.95 -2.76
C THR A 250 25.20 7.53 -3.27
N ASP A 251 26.15 6.81 -2.67
CA ASP A 251 26.56 5.45 -3.04
C ASP A 251 25.37 4.47 -3.15
N MET A 252 25.54 3.43 -3.97
CA MET A 252 24.59 2.32 -4.15
C MET A 252 24.75 1.27 -3.03
N ASP A 253 24.78 1.72 -1.77
CA ASP A 253 24.85 0.86 -0.58
C ASP A 253 23.91 1.33 0.55
N LYS A 254 23.85 0.56 1.64
CA LYS A 254 22.94 0.85 2.76
C LYS A 254 23.23 2.21 3.44
N PRO A 255 24.48 2.56 3.82
CA PRO A 255 24.83 3.92 4.23
C PRO A 255 24.40 5.02 3.25
N GLY A 256 24.57 4.80 1.94
CA GLY A 256 24.18 5.73 0.88
C GLY A 256 22.67 5.96 0.78
N GLU A 257 21.85 4.92 0.89
CA GLU A 257 20.39 5.04 0.96
C GLU A 257 19.92 5.70 2.27
N GLU A 258 20.51 5.34 3.40
CA GLU A 258 20.18 5.96 4.70
C GLU A 258 20.49 7.47 4.69
N ALA A 259 21.61 7.87 4.07
CA ALA A 259 21.95 9.28 3.84
C ALA A 259 20.95 9.97 2.89
N ALA A 260 20.59 9.33 1.76
CA ALA A 260 19.64 9.90 0.82
C ALA A 260 18.27 10.17 1.48
N LEU A 261 17.79 9.25 2.31
CA LEU A 261 16.55 9.40 3.06
C LEU A 261 16.62 10.51 4.13
N GLU A 262 17.71 10.63 4.88
CA GLU A 262 17.87 11.69 5.88
C GLU A 262 17.98 13.07 5.22
N ILE A 263 18.81 13.20 4.18
CA ILE A 263 18.95 14.45 3.41
C ILE A 263 17.61 14.85 2.76
N ALA A 264 16.90 13.92 2.14
CA ALA A 264 15.60 14.20 1.52
C ALA A 264 14.54 14.62 2.55
N HIS A 265 14.54 14.02 3.73
CA HIS A 265 13.64 14.43 4.81
C HIS A 265 13.91 15.87 5.27
N ARG A 266 15.18 16.24 5.41
CA ARG A 266 15.60 17.54 5.98
C ARG A 266 15.63 18.70 4.97
N LEU A 267 15.96 18.45 3.69
CA LEU A 267 15.91 19.46 2.62
C LEU A 267 14.53 19.61 1.98
N GLY A 268 13.63 18.63 2.16
CA GLY A 268 12.26 18.63 1.65
C GLY A 268 12.04 17.58 0.56
N ARG A 269 11.31 16.50 0.91
CA ARG A 269 11.06 15.34 0.03
C ARG A 269 10.43 15.70 -1.32
N HIS A 270 9.65 16.79 -1.38
CA HIS A 270 8.98 17.28 -2.60
C HIS A 270 9.96 17.73 -3.70
N ARG A 271 11.18 18.16 -3.34
CA ARG A 271 12.21 18.62 -4.28
C ARG A 271 13.40 17.67 -4.42
N CYS A 272 13.45 16.60 -3.63
CA CYS A 272 14.53 15.62 -3.63
C CYS A 272 14.20 14.40 -4.51
N TYR A 273 15.19 13.88 -5.24
CA TYR A 273 15.05 12.74 -6.16
C TYR A 273 16.22 11.77 -6.03
N ARG A 274 15.98 10.50 -5.69
CA ARG A 274 17.01 9.45 -5.63
C ARG A 274 17.45 9.06 -7.05
N VAL A 275 18.74 9.18 -7.33
CA VAL A 275 19.37 8.69 -8.57
C VAL A 275 20.01 7.34 -8.28
N HIS A 276 19.63 6.32 -9.03
CA HIS A 276 20.27 5.00 -8.99
C HIS A 276 21.31 4.93 -10.12
N LEU A 277 22.59 4.78 -9.76
CA LEU A 277 23.72 4.68 -10.69
C LEU A 277 23.98 3.22 -11.10
N PRO A 278 24.56 2.96 -12.29
CA PRO A 278 24.84 1.60 -12.78
C PRO A 278 26.09 0.95 -12.14
N CYS A 279 26.86 1.69 -11.34
CA CYS A 279 27.99 1.19 -10.55
C CYS A 279 27.87 1.72 -9.11
N LYS A 280 28.74 1.26 -8.20
CA LYS A 280 28.68 1.58 -6.76
C LYS A 280 28.60 3.09 -6.50
N ASP A 281 29.46 3.86 -7.16
CA ASP A 281 29.52 5.32 -7.03
C ASP A 281 29.77 5.98 -8.40
N ALA A 282 29.83 7.32 -8.43
CA ALA A 282 29.93 8.08 -9.67
C ALA A 282 31.33 7.97 -10.29
N ASN A 283 32.36 7.79 -9.46
CA ASN A 283 33.71 7.58 -9.97
C ASN A 283 33.93 6.16 -10.54
N ASP A 284 33.32 5.14 -9.94
CA ASP A 284 33.27 3.80 -10.53
C ASP A 284 32.58 3.82 -11.90
N CYS A 285 31.49 4.56 -12.07
CA CYS A 285 30.87 4.76 -13.39
C CYS A 285 31.85 5.36 -14.42
N LEU A 286 32.61 6.38 -14.00
CA LEU A 286 33.55 7.09 -14.87
C LEU A 286 34.77 6.23 -15.26
N LYS A 287 35.37 5.52 -14.29
CA LYS A 287 36.45 4.54 -14.54
C LYS A 287 36.00 3.38 -15.45
N ALA A 288 34.76 2.92 -15.29
CA ALA A 288 34.18 1.86 -16.11
C ALA A 288 33.76 2.31 -17.52
N GLY A 289 33.96 3.58 -17.89
CA GLY A 289 33.61 4.11 -19.21
C GLY A 289 32.10 4.14 -19.49
N VAL A 290 31.27 4.23 -18.44
CA VAL A 290 29.81 4.28 -18.59
C VAL A 290 29.43 5.47 -19.47
N LYS A 291 28.68 5.21 -20.55
CA LYS A 291 28.26 6.25 -21.51
C LYS A 291 27.40 7.30 -20.82
N ALA A 292 27.63 8.58 -21.14
CA ALA A 292 26.85 9.71 -20.60
C ALA A 292 25.34 9.58 -20.87
N SER A 293 24.93 8.89 -21.94
CA SER A 293 23.53 8.53 -22.22
C SER A 293 22.90 7.64 -21.14
N THR A 294 23.67 6.73 -20.54
CA THR A 294 23.24 5.83 -19.46
C THR A 294 23.07 6.61 -18.16
N ILE A 295 24.01 7.51 -17.85
CA ILE A 295 23.87 8.44 -16.71
C ILE A 295 22.64 9.35 -16.92
N LYS A 296 22.44 9.89 -18.13
CA LYS A 296 21.24 10.68 -18.46
C LYS A 296 19.94 9.91 -18.27
N ALA A 297 19.92 8.61 -18.61
CA ALA A 297 18.78 7.73 -18.36
C ALA A 297 18.54 7.44 -16.87
N ALA A 298 19.60 7.36 -16.05
CA ALA A 298 19.47 7.25 -14.59
C ALA A 298 18.83 8.51 -13.98
N PHE A 299 19.30 9.70 -14.38
CA PHE A 299 18.73 10.98 -13.94
C PHE A 299 17.30 11.20 -14.42
N SER A 300 16.92 10.74 -15.63
CA SER A 300 15.52 10.82 -16.10
C SER A 300 14.58 9.81 -15.42
N LYS A 301 15.13 8.73 -14.84
CA LYS A 301 14.39 7.72 -14.05
C LYS A 301 14.48 7.95 -12.53
N ALA A 302 15.06 9.07 -12.09
CA ALA A 302 15.28 9.35 -10.67
C ALA A 302 13.94 9.46 -9.91
N GLN A 303 13.83 8.74 -8.80
CA GLN A 303 12.59 8.57 -8.05
C GLN A 303 12.41 9.70 -7.03
N SER A 304 11.25 10.36 -7.04
CA SER A 304 10.85 11.30 -5.98
C SER A 304 10.62 10.57 -4.67
N PHE A 305 10.94 11.18 -3.53
CA PHE A 305 10.63 10.65 -2.19
C PHE A 305 9.14 10.85 -1.81
N ALA A 306 8.24 10.46 -2.73
CA ALA A 306 6.80 10.49 -2.52
C ALA A 306 6.38 9.45 -1.46
N PRO A 307 5.30 9.71 -0.68
CA PRO A 307 4.74 8.70 0.21
C PRO A 307 4.25 7.46 -0.54
N GLU A 308 4.32 6.30 0.13
CA GLU A 308 3.64 5.10 -0.34
C GLU A 308 2.12 5.31 -0.42
N GLY A 309 1.44 4.57 -1.30
CA GLY A 309 0.03 4.76 -1.61
C GLY A 309 -0.28 5.93 -2.54
N LEU A 310 0.59 6.93 -2.67
CA LEU A 310 0.36 8.04 -3.61
C LEU A 310 0.56 7.57 -5.06
N ARG A 311 -0.54 7.53 -5.81
CA ARG A 311 -0.60 7.23 -7.25
C ARG A 311 -1.19 8.41 -8.02
N ARG A 312 -0.86 8.52 -9.30
CA ARG A 312 -1.50 9.47 -10.22
C ARG A 312 -2.71 8.79 -10.86
N ALA A 313 -3.72 9.56 -11.27
CA ALA A 313 -4.88 9.01 -11.99
C ALA A 313 -4.48 8.29 -13.30
N SER A 314 -3.39 8.71 -13.95
CA SER A 314 -2.80 8.04 -15.11
C SER A 314 -2.37 6.60 -14.86
N ASP A 315 -2.05 6.25 -13.62
CA ASP A 315 -1.46 4.96 -13.24
C ASP A 315 -2.53 3.84 -13.19
N TYR A 316 -3.81 4.24 -13.27
CA TYR A 316 -5.00 3.39 -13.32
C TYR A 316 -5.64 3.31 -14.71
N HIS A 317 -4.98 3.83 -15.77
CA HIS A 317 -5.55 4.00 -17.10
C HIS A 317 -6.25 2.75 -17.65
N ASN A 318 -5.59 1.59 -17.58
CA ASN A 318 -6.13 0.35 -18.13
C ASN A 318 -7.26 -0.21 -17.25
N GLN A 319 -7.07 -0.17 -15.93
CA GLN A 319 -8.02 -0.64 -14.93
C GLN A 319 -9.34 0.14 -15.00
N VAL A 320 -9.29 1.46 -15.25
CA VAL A 320 -10.48 2.28 -15.46
C VAL A 320 -11.18 1.92 -16.78
N ILE A 321 -10.44 1.66 -17.86
CA ILE A 321 -11.03 1.20 -19.14
C ILE A 321 -11.73 -0.16 -18.97
N GLU A 322 -11.11 -1.10 -18.25
CA GLU A 322 -11.66 -2.42 -17.95
C GLU A 322 -12.96 -2.36 -17.12
N LEU A 323 -13.13 -1.37 -16.25
CA LEU A 323 -14.38 -1.18 -15.49
C LEU A 323 -15.57 -0.78 -16.38
N PHE A 324 -15.34 -0.06 -17.49
CA PHE A 324 -16.38 0.27 -18.47
C PHE A 324 -16.54 -0.78 -19.56
N TRP A 325 -15.46 -1.47 -19.94
CA TRP A 325 -15.40 -2.43 -21.04
C TRP A 325 -14.75 -3.75 -20.58
N PRO A 326 -15.38 -4.50 -19.66
CA PRO A 326 -14.81 -5.70 -19.09
C PRO A 326 -14.63 -6.79 -20.16
N THR A 327 -13.45 -7.41 -20.20
CA THR A 327 -13.20 -8.50 -21.16
C THR A 327 -13.90 -9.79 -20.69
N PRO A 328 -14.46 -10.63 -21.59
CA PRO A 328 -15.22 -11.83 -21.19
C PRO A 328 -14.48 -12.91 -20.39
N LYS A 329 -13.18 -12.72 -20.10
CA LYS A 329 -12.34 -13.62 -19.29
C LYS A 329 -12.14 -13.13 -17.85
N GLN A 330 -12.59 -11.92 -17.52
CA GLN A 330 -12.31 -11.27 -16.24
C GLN A 330 -13.37 -11.68 -15.20
N HIS A 331 -12.97 -12.46 -14.21
CA HIS A 331 -13.85 -12.83 -13.10
C HIS A 331 -14.04 -11.62 -12.17
N LEU A 332 -15.12 -10.86 -12.39
CA LEU A 332 -15.47 -9.66 -11.62
C LEU A 332 -15.73 -9.95 -10.14
N GLY A 333 -16.21 -11.16 -9.83
CA GLY A 333 -16.64 -11.59 -8.50
C GLY A 333 -17.83 -12.54 -8.58
N TYR A 334 -18.20 -13.11 -7.45
CA TYR A 334 -19.18 -14.19 -7.39
C TYR A 334 -20.63 -13.70 -7.38
N THR A 335 -21.51 -14.40 -8.13
CA THR A 335 -22.94 -14.10 -8.22
C THR A 335 -23.76 -14.83 -7.14
N LEU A 336 -25.07 -14.58 -7.10
CA LEU A 336 -26.03 -15.26 -6.23
C LEU A 336 -26.93 -16.23 -7.02
N PRO A 337 -27.47 -17.30 -6.41
CA PRO A 337 -28.39 -18.24 -7.06
C PRO A 337 -29.83 -17.68 -7.21
N TYR A 338 -29.95 -16.35 -7.37
CA TYR A 338 -31.20 -15.58 -7.33
C TYR A 338 -31.32 -14.68 -8.58
N PRO A 339 -32.00 -15.13 -9.65
CA PRO A 339 -32.03 -14.42 -10.93
C PRO A 339 -32.43 -12.94 -10.90
N LYS A 340 -33.19 -12.50 -9.87
CA LYS A 340 -33.55 -11.09 -9.66
C LYS A 340 -32.35 -10.17 -9.36
N LEU A 341 -31.19 -10.72 -9.00
CA LEU A 341 -29.95 -10.02 -8.66
C LEU A 341 -28.82 -10.22 -9.69
N ASN A 342 -29.06 -10.98 -10.77
CA ASN A 342 -28.10 -11.10 -11.87
C ASN A 342 -27.78 -9.70 -12.43
N GLY A 343 -26.49 -9.39 -12.58
CA GLY A 343 -26.03 -8.07 -13.02
C GLY A 343 -26.13 -6.95 -11.97
N LYS A 344 -26.57 -7.23 -10.73
CA LYS A 344 -26.82 -6.20 -9.70
C LYS A 344 -26.00 -6.33 -8.42
N LEU A 345 -25.50 -7.53 -8.11
CA LEU A 345 -24.68 -7.77 -6.93
C LEU A 345 -23.63 -8.84 -7.25
N TYR A 346 -22.38 -8.50 -7.00
CA TYR A 346 -21.20 -9.34 -7.15
C TYR A 346 -20.39 -9.27 -5.87
N PHE A 347 -19.82 -10.40 -5.44
CA PHE A 347 -18.89 -10.48 -4.32
C PHE A 347 -17.47 -10.44 -4.88
N ARG A 348 -16.87 -9.25 -4.87
CA ARG A 348 -15.59 -8.99 -5.57
C ARG A 348 -14.39 -9.25 -4.63
N PRO A 349 -13.20 -9.57 -5.17
CA PRO A 349 -11.94 -9.46 -4.43
C PRO A 349 -11.81 -8.11 -3.69
N ALA A 350 -11.15 -8.11 -2.53
CA ALA A 350 -10.93 -6.92 -1.70
C ALA A 350 -12.21 -6.25 -1.12
N GLU A 351 -13.33 -6.98 -1.01
CA GLU A 351 -14.57 -6.50 -0.40
C GLU A 351 -14.97 -7.31 0.86
N LEU A 352 -15.58 -6.61 1.83
CA LEU A 352 -16.31 -7.20 2.96
C LEU A 352 -17.83 -7.06 2.75
N THR A 353 -18.55 -8.17 2.72
CA THR A 353 -20.02 -8.22 2.77
C THR A 353 -20.50 -8.53 4.19
N LEU A 354 -21.34 -7.64 4.73
CA LEU A 354 -21.98 -7.81 6.02
C LEU A 354 -23.39 -8.38 5.86
N TRP A 355 -23.64 -9.54 6.46
CA TRP A 355 -24.94 -10.21 6.49
C TRP A 355 -25.62 -9.95 7.85
N SER A 356 -26.67 -9.12 7.85
CA SER A 356 -27.37 -8.66 9.06
C SER A 356 -28.86 -9.08 9.05
N GLY A 357 -29.52 -8.91 10.20
CA GLY A 357 -30.91 -9.35 10.43
C GLY A 357 -31.11 -10.01 11.81
N ALA A 358 -32.38 -10.21 12.17
CA ALA A 358 -32.79 -10.73 13.47
C ALA A 358 -32.25 -12.15 13.77
N SER A 359 -32.36 -12.59 15.04
CA SER A 359 -32.03 -13.97 15.41
C SER A 359 -33.07 -14.94 14.83
N GLY A 360 -32.60 -16.02 14.19
CA GLY A 360 -33.48 -16.94 13.46
C GLY A 360 -34.14 -16.36 12.21
N ALA A 361 -33.64 -15.25 11.65
CA ALA A 361 -34.12 -14.70 10.37
C ALA A 361 -33.69 -15.55 9.14
N GLY A 362 -32.70 -16.43 9.30
CA GLY A 362 -32.20 -17.31 8.23
C GLY A 362 -30.87 -16.91 7.60
N LYS A 363 -30.13 -15.94 8.16
CA LYS A 363 -28.84 -15.43 7.62
C LYS A 363 -27.88 -16.55 7.17
N SER A 364 -27.44 -17.38 8.12
CA SER A 364 -26.56 -18.52 7.91
C SER A 364 -27.12 -19.54 6.90
N GLN A 365 -28.44 -19.66 6.82
CA GLN A 365 -29.12 -20.63 5.95
C GLN A 365 -29.18 -20.14 4.50
N LEU A 366 -29.45 -18.85 4.29
CA LEU A 366 -29.38 -18.19 2.99
C LEU A 366 -27.93 -18.13 2.50
N LEU A 367 -26.98 -17.86 3.40
CA LEU A 367 -25.54 -17.91 3.10
C LEU A 367 -25.09 -19.32 2.68
N SER A 368 -25.54 -20.38 3.37
CA SER A 368 -25.28 -21.77 2.93
C SER A 368 -25.85 -22.09 1.53
N ASP A 369 -27.02 -21.56 1.16
CA ASP A 369 -27.58 -21.72 -0.21
C ASP A 369 -26.71 -21.02 -1.27
N CYS A 370 -25.92 -20.01 -0.87
CA CYS A 370 -24.96 -19.32 -1.74
C CYS A 370 -23.61 -20.04 -1.86
N ILE A 371 -23.11 -20.66 -0.78
CA ILE A 371 -21.86 -21.45 -0.79
C ILE A 371 -21.86 -22.49 -1.93
N VAL A 372 -22.95 -23.24 -2.07
CA VAL A 372 -23.11 -24.25 -3.13
C VAL A 372 -23.00 -23.64 -4.53
N HIS A 373 -23.59 -22.46 -4.72
CA HIS A 373 -23.55 -21.71 -5.98
C HIS A 373 -22.17 -21.09 -6.26
N TRP A 374 -21.37 -20.82 -5.24
CA TRP A 374 -19.99 -20.32 -5.37
C TRP A 374 -19.00 -21.42 -5.72
N ILE A 375 -19.14 -22.62 -5.14
CA ILE A 375 -18.38 -23.82 -5.52
C ILE A 375 -18.67 -24.20 -6.99
N ALA A 376 -19.92 -24.09 -7.42
CA ALA A 376 -20.30 -24.25 -8.83
C ALA A 376 -19.62 -23.22 -9.77
N GLN A 377 -19.39 -21.99 -9.28
CA GLN A 377 -18.60 -20.94 -9.95
C GLN A 377 -17.08 -21.11 -9.78
N LYS A 378 -16.61 -22.23 -9.22
CA LYS A 378 -15.20 -22.58 -8.95
C LYS A 378 -14.46 -21.70 -7.93
N SER A 379 -15.21 -21.04 -7.04
CA SER A 379 -14.66 -20.46 -5.80
C SER A 379 -14.15 -21.55 -4.87
N ARG A 380 -13.20 -21.20 -4.00
CA ARG A 380 -12.77 -22.03 -2.87
C ARG A 380 -12.96 -21.26 -1.57
N LEU A 381 -13.72 -21.86 -0.65
CA LEU A 381 -14.23 -21.18 0.53
C LEU A 381 -13.61 -21.72 1.81
N CYS A 382 -13.39 -20.84 2.78
CA CYS A 382 -13.16 -21.23 4.17
C CYS A 382 -14.32 -20.76 5.05
N LEU A 383 -15.01 -21.69 5.73
CA LEU A 383 -16.14 -21.42 6.61
C LEU A 383 -15.74 -21.59 8.08
N ALA A 384 -15.52 -20.48 8.77
CA ALA A 384 -15.47 -20.41 10.22
C ALA A 384 -16.91 -20.34 10.77
N SER A 385 -17.49 -21.50 11.04
CA SER A 385 -18.93 -21.62 11.37
C SER A 385 -19.29 -21.37 12.84
N LEU A 386 -18.28 -21.23 13.73
CA LEU A 386 -18.15 -20.85 15.17
C LEU A 386 -19.30 -21.03 16.19
N GLU A 387 -20.50 -21.38 15.75
CA GLU A 387 -21.71 -21.70 16.53
C GLU A 387 -22.21 -23.12 16.27
N MET A 388 -21.85 -23.70 15.12
CA MET A 388 -22.24 -25.03 14.67
C MET A 388 -21.02 -25.87 14.31
N LYS A 389 -21.05 -27.16 14.68
CA LYS A 389 -20.12 -28.16 14.14
C LYS A 389 -20.32 -28.35 12.64
N GLY A 390 -19.24 -28.68 11.93
CA GLY A 390 -19.22 -28.96 10.50
C GLY A 390 -20.18 -30.05 10.08
N GLU A 391 -20.34 -31.11 10.87
CA GLU A 391 -21.32 -32.19 10.64
C GLU A 391 -22.77 -31.67 10.44
N GLN A 392 -23.18 -30.61 11.15
CA GLN A 392 -24.52 -30.02 11.01
C GLN A 392 -24.58 -28.95 9.90
N SER A 393 -23.48 -28.25 9.64
CA SER A 393 -23.37 -27.31 8.52
C SER A 393 -23.36 -28.04 7.16
N LEU A 394 -22.62 -29.14 7.06
CA LEU A 394 -22.66 -30.08 5.92
C LEU A 394 -24.05 -30.67 5.73
N ARG A 395 -24.73 -31.12 6.80
CA ARG A 395 -26.11 -31.62 6.72
C ARG A 395 -27.09 -30.60 6.11
N ARG A 396 -26.88 -29.29 6.35
CA ARG A 396 -27.66 -28.21 5.70
C ARG A 396 -27.27 -28.08 4.23
N LEU A 397 -25.98 -27.97 3.94
CA LEU A 397 -25.44 -27.83 2.58
C LEU A 397 -25.86 -29.00 1.69
N ILE A 398 -25.85 -30.24 2.20
CA ILE A 398 -26.24 -31.43 1.44
C ILE A 398 -27.70 -31.35 0.97
N ARG A 399 -28.63 -30.89 1.81
CA ARG A 399 -30.03 -30.64 1.39
C ARG A 399 -30.13 -29.55 0.33
N GLN A 400 -29.32 -28.49 0.46
CA GLN A 400 -29.30 -27.36 -0.48
C GLN A 400 -28.65 -27.72 -1.83
N THR A 401 -27.59 -28.53 -1.84
CA THR A 401 -26.99 -29.06 -3.08
C THR A 401 -27.90 -30.07 -3.76
N GLY A 402 -28.40 -31.05 -3.00
CA GLY A 402 -29.22 -32.13 -3.54
C GLY A 402 -30.63 -31.74 -3.94
N GLY A 403 -31.27 -30.80 -3.23
CA GLY A 403 -32.68 -30.48 -3.44
C GLY A 403 -33.65 -31.47 -2.80
N ASP A 404 -33.19 -32.27 -1.82
CA ASP A 404 -33.97 -33.28 -1.10
C ASP A 404 -33.93 -33.03 0.43
N ASN A 405 -34.92 -33.54 1.18
CA ASN A 405 -34.92 -33.55 2.63
C ASN A 405 -34.33 -34.85 3.25
N GLN A 406 -34.30 -35.96 2.50
CA GLN A 406 -33.79 -37.29 2.89
C GLN A 406 -32.96 -37.93 1.75
N PRO A 407 -31.84 -37.30 1.35
CA PRO A 407 -30.98 -37.85 0.29
C PRO A 407 -30.42 -39.24 0.64
N THR A 408 -30.20 -40.07 -0.39
CA THR A 408 -29.63 -41.42 -0.25
C THR A 408 -28.17 -41.37 0.20
N LYS A 409 -27.61 -42.49 0.68
CA LYS A 409 -26.18 -42.56 1.07
C LYS A 409 -25.24 -42.18 -0.09
N THR A 410 -25.48 -42.75 -1.28
CA THR A 410 -24.72 -42.46 -2.49
C THR A 410 -24.84 -40.98 -2.91
N MET A 411 -26.03 -40.39 -2.78
CA MET A 411 -26.26 -38.97 -3.03
C MET A 411 -25.53 -38.08 -2.01
N ILE A 412 -25.47 -38.48 -0.74
CA ILE A 412 -24.67 -37.80 0.30
C ILE A 412 -23.18 -37.87 -0.04
N GLU A 413 -22.67 -39.04 -0.43
CA GLU A 413 -21.27 -39.27 -0.81
C GLU A 413 -20.86 -38.42 -2.03
N GLN A 414 -21.68 -38.41 -3.09
CA GLN A 414 -21.46 -37.59 -4.28
C GLN A 414 -21.50 -36.08 -3.98
N ILE A 415 -22.42 -35.63 -3.11
CA ILE A 415 -22.49 -34.22 -2.70
C ILE A 415 -21.29 -33.83 -1.81
N LEU A 416 -20.83 -34.72 -0.92
CA LEU A 416 -19.65 -34.45 -0.09
C LEU A 416 -18.39 -34.28 -0.95
N HIS A 417 -18.21 -35.10 -1.98
CA HIS A 417 -17.09 -34.94 -2.92
C HIS A 417 -17.14 -33.58 -3.66
N PHE A 418 -18.32 -33.15 -4.11
CA PHE A 418 -18.52 -31.82 -4.70
C PHE A 418 -18.25 -30.66 -3.72
N LEU A 419 -18.55 -30.84 -2.43
CA LEU A 419 -18.24 -29.82 -1.43
C LEU A 419 -16.74 -29.77 -1.13
N ASP A 420 -16.04 -30.92 -1.11
CA ASP A 420 -14.60 -31.02 -0.85
C ASP A 420 -13.74 -30.28 -1.92
N ASP A 421 -14.21 -30.25 -3.17
CA ASP A 421 -13.64 -29.48 -4.30
C ASP A 421 -13.47 -27.96 -4.00
N GLY A 422 -14.26 -27.41 -3.06
CA GLY A 422 -14.35 -25.96 -2.84
C GLY A 422 -14.74 -25.48 -1.44
N LEU A 423 -14.81 -26.31 -0.40
CA LEU A 423 -15.19 -25.89 0.95
C LEU A 423 -14.30 -26.50 2.05
N ILE A 424 -13.48 -25.65 2.65
CA ILE A 424 -12.75 -25.94 3.89
C ILE A 424 -13.59 -25.47 5.08
N LEU A 425 -13.68 -26.29 6.14
CA LEU A 425 -14.35 -25.95 7.39
C LEU A 425 -13.32 -25.64 8.48
N TYR A 426 -13.47 -24.51 9.17
CA TYR A 426 -12.73 -24.21 10.39
C TYR A 426 -13.61 -24.43 11.62
N GLU A 427 -13.33 -25.50 12.35
CA GLU A 427 -13.95 -25.78 13.65
C GLU A 427 -13.05 -25.31 14.79
N HIS A 428 -13.62 -24.53 15.72
CA HIS A 428 -12.97 -24.13 16.95
C HIS A 428 -13.97 -24.16 18.10
N VAL A 429 -13.62 -24.83 19.20
CA VAL A 429 -14.49 -24.95 20.39
C VAL A 429 -14.03 -23.95 21.45
N GLY A 430 -14.51 -22.71 21.34
CA GLY A 430 -14.15 -21.65 22.28
C GLY A 430 -14.40 -20.24 21.74
N LYS A 431 -13.73 -19.28 22.37
CA LYS A 431 -13.53 -17.93 21.84
C LYS A 431 -12.17 -17.91 21.14
N SER A 432 -12.16 -17.81 19.81
CA SER A 432 -10.93 -17.51 19.06
C SER A 432 -10.76 -15.99 18.98
N ASP A 433 -9.52 -15.49 19.07
CA ASP A 433 -9.25 -14.09 18.74
C ASP A 433 -9.19 -13.86 17.23
N ILE A 434 -9.25 -12.59 16.82
CA ILE A 434 -9.24 -12.23 15.40
C ILE A 434 -7.91 -12.57 14.72
N GLN A 435 -6.76 -12.53 15.42
CA GLN A 435 -5.47 -12.76 14.78
C GLN A 435 -5.32 -14.22 14.40
N THR A 436 -5.60 -15.12 15.34
CA THR A 436 -5.60 -16.58 15.14
C THR A 436 -6.50 -16.99 13.98
N LEU A 437 -7.66 -16.34 13.84
CA LEU A 437 -8.57 -16.59 12.71
C LEU A 437 -8.00 -16.11 11.36
N LEU A 438 -7.39 -14.92 11.32
CA LEU A 438 -6.77 -14.41 10.09
C LEU A 438 -5.54 -15.21 9.68
N ASP A 439 -4.73 -15.68 10.64
CA ASP A 439 -3.57 -16.55 10.39
C ASP A 439 -4.02 -17.91 9.78
N VAL A 440 -5.13 -18.47 10.27
CA VAL A 440 -5.77 -19.67 9.68
C VAL A 440 -6.33 -19.37 8.28
N PHE A 441 -6.94 -18.21 8.08
CA PHE A 441 -7.44 -17.82 6.76
C PHE A 441 -6.31 -17.63 5.74
N ASP A 442 -5.16 -17.07 6.14
CA ASP A 442 -3.98 -16.96 5.28
C ASP A 442 -3.37 -18.34 4.97
N TYR A 443 -3.35 -19.28 5.91
CA TYR A 443 -2.98 -20.67 5.63
C TYR A 443 -3.93 -21.32 4.61
N CYS A 444 -5.25 -21.12 4.74
CA CYS A 444 -6.23 -21.64 3.79
C CYS A 444 -6.08 -21.01 2.39
N ARG A 445 -5.86 -19.70 2.32
CA ARG A 445 -5.55 -18.97 1.08
C ARG A 445 -4.29 -19.54 0.41
N ALA A 446 -3.19 -19.64 1.13
CA ALA A 446 -1.89 -20.04 0.61
C ALA A 446 -1.82 -21.53 0.20
N LYS A 447 -2.48 -22.43 0.96
CA LYS A 447 -2.40 -23.88 0.73
C LYS A 447 -3.50 -24.43 -0.17
N TYR A 448 -4.75 -24.01 0.05
CA TYR A 448 -5.91 -24.56 -0.68
C TYR A 448 -6.36 -23.63 -1.81
N GLY A 449 -5.87 -22.39 -1.86
CA GLY A 449 -6.29 -21.39 -2.83
C GLY A 449 -7.67 -20.79 -2.51
N CYS A 450 -8.04 -20.71 -1.21
CA CYS A 450 -9.32 -20.12 -0.82
C CYS A 450 -9.38 -18.62 -1.17
N ASP A 451 -10.45 -18.22 -1.86
CA ASP A 451 -10.70 -16.86 -2.36
C ASP A 451 -11.90 -16.16 -1.71
N GLN A 452 -12.76 -16.91 -1.01
CA GLN A 452 -13.82 -16.39 -0.17
C GLN A 452 -13.76 -16.95 1.26
N PHE A 453 -14.03 -16.10 2.24
CA PHE A 453 -13.93 -16.42 3.65
C PHE A 453 -15.23 -16.07 4.38
N ILE A 454 -15.71 -16.94 5.25
CA ILE A 454 -17.00 -16.77 5.95
C ILE A 454 -16.79 -16.83 7.46
N ILE A 455 -17.25 -15.81 8.16
CA ILE A 455 -17.25 -15.71 9.62
C ILE A 455 -18.71 -15.68 10.11
N ASP A 456 -19.17 -16.79 10.68
CA ASP A 456 -20.50 -16.91 11.30
C ASP A 456 -20.37 -17.28 12.78
N SER A 457 -20.55 -16.39 13.76
CA SER A 457 -20.89 -14.95 13.67
C SER A 457 -19.84 -14.06 14.36
N LEU A 458 -19.90 -12.74 14.12
CA LEU A 458 -19.04 -11.73 14.77
C LEU A 458 -18.97 -11.88 16.31
N MET A 459 -20.06 -12.35 16.93
CA MET A 459 -20.17 -12.52 18.39
C MET A 459 -19.33 -13.68 18.94
N ARG A 460 -18.63 -14.45 18.08
CA ARG A 460 -17.75 -15.56 18.46
C ARG A 460 -16.27 -15.23 18.44
N LEU A 461 -15.87 -14.06 17.91
CA LEU A 461 -14.47 -13.60 17.81
C LEU A 461 -13.88 -13.12 19.15
N GLY A 462 -14.28 -13.72 20.27
CA GLY A 462 -13.81 -13.37 21.61
C GLY A 462 -14.37 -12.08 22.23
N ILE A 463 -14.73 -11.10 21.41
CA ILE A 463 -15.18 -9.75 21.80
C ILE A 463 -16.47 -9.78 22.64
N ALA A 464 -16.66 -8.80 23.53
CA ALA A 464 -17.89 -8.64 24.30
C ALA A 464 -19.01 -7.96 23.48
N ALA A 465 -20.27 -8.20 23.83
CA ALA A 465 -21.41 -7.70 23.04
C ALA A 465 -21.62 -6.18 23.14
N ASP A 466 -21.06 -5.59 24.20
CA ASP A 466 -21.01 -4.20 24.62
C ASP A 466 -19.65 -3.52 24.36
N ASP A 467 -18.61 -4.30 24.02
CA ASP A 467 -17.31 -3.80 23.55
C ASP A 467 -17.40 -3.37 22.07
N TYR A 468 -17.95 -2.17 21.86
CA TYR A 468 -18.08 -1.57 20.53
C TYR A 468 -16.71 -1.30 19.89
N THR A 469 -15.71 -0.86 20.67
CA THR A 469 -14.35 -0.56 20.18
C THR A 469 -13.64 -1.81 19.68
N GLY A 470 -13.73 -2.93 20.40
CA GLY A 470 -13.20 -4.22 19.96
C GLY A 470 -13.91 -4.76 18.71
N GLN A 471 -15.23 -4.53 18.58
CA GLN A 471 -15.98 -4.88 17.37
C GLN A 471 -15.53 -4.05 16.16
N GLU A 472 -15.33 -2.74 16.34
CA GLU A 472 -14.78 -1.84 15.31
C GLU A 472 -13.37 -2.27 14.88
N GLN A 473 -12.44 -2.45 15.83
CA GLN A 473 -11.06 -2.85 15.52
C GLN A 473 -10.97 -4.22 14.83
N ALA A 474 -11.81 -5.18 15.21
CA ALA A 474 -11.87 -6.47 14.54
C ALA A 474 -12.37 -6.35 13.09
N VAL A 475 -13.37 -5.49 12.83
CA VAL A 475 -13.87 -5.27 11.47
C VAL A 475 -12.85 -4.53 10.60
N TYR A 476 -12.10 -3.54 11.12
CA TYR A 476 -10.98 -2.94 10.38
C TYR A 476 -9.94 -4.00 10.00
N LYS A 477 -9.49 -4.83 10.95
CA LYS A 477 -8.53 -5.92 10.65
C LYS A 477 -9.03 -6.88 9.57
N ILE A 478 -10.31 -7.22 9.58
CA ILE A 478 -10.94 -8.06 8.54
C ILE A 478 -10.94 -7.35 7.17
N VAL A 479 -11.29 -6.06 7.13
CA VAL A 479 -11.31 -5.25 5.89
C VAL A 479 -9.91 -5.09 5.31
N ASP A 480 -8.94 -4.68 6.12
CA ASP A 480 -7.54 -4.48 5.71
C ASP A 480 -6.95 -5.79 5.19
N TRP A 481 -7.19 -6.91 5.89
CA TRP A 481 -6.75 -8.24 5.48
C TRP A 481 -7.38 -8.68 4.15
N ALA A 482 -8.69 -8.45 3.94
CA ALA A 482 -9.38 -8.76 2.69
C ALA A 482 -8.82 -7.97 1.51
N ILE A 483 -8.52 -6.68 1.72
CA ILE A 483 -7.93 -5.77 0.72
C ILE A 483 -6.50 -6.19 0.38
N LEU A 484 -5.64 -6.38 1.40
CA LEU A 484 -4.24 -6.75 1.23
C LEU A 484 -4.06 -8.08 0.48
N ASN A 485 -4.96 -9.03 0.72
CA ASN A 485 -4.88 -10.38 0.14
C ASN A 485 -5.73 -10.56 -1.13
N ALA A 486 -6.50 -9.54 -1.54
CA ALA A 486 -7.41 -9.56 -2.69
C ALA A 486 -8.40 -10.74 -2.67
N VAL A 487 -9.09 -10.92 -1.54
CA VAL A 487 -10.11 -11.98 -1.32
C VAL A 487 -11.44 -11.37 -0.88
N HIS A 488 -12.54 -12.12 -0.95
CA HIS A 488 -13.82 -11.67 -0.41
C HIS A 488 -14.05 -12.19 1.02
N VAL A 489 -14.65 -11.38 1.89
CA VAL A 489 -15.06 -11.83 3.23
C VAL A 489 -16.56 -11.62 3.43
N HIS A 490 -17.23 -12.62 4.00
CA HIS A 490 -18.62 -12.56 4.46
C HIS A 490 -18.65 -12.62 5.98
N LEU A 491 -19.15 -11.56 6.62
CA LEU A 491 -19.29 -11.48 8.08
C LEU A 491 -20.77 -11.51 8.47
N VAL A 492 -21.16 -12.43 9.35
CA VAL A 492 -22.52 -12.50 9.87
C VAL A 492 -22.64 -11.73 11.19
N ALA A 493 -23.59 -10.80 11.24
CA ALA A 493 -23.92 -10.00 12.42
C ALA A 493 -25.43 -10.06 12.73
N HIS A 494 -25.83 -9.62 13.91
CA HIS A 494 -27.25 -9.46 14.26
C HIS A 494 -27.75 -8.04 13.95
N ALA A 495 -29.06 -7.90 13.74
CA ALA A 495 -29.72 -6.60 13.84
C ALA A 495 -29.97 -6.20 15.31
N ARG A 496 -30.05 -4.89 15.56
CA ARG A 496 -30.50 -4.31 16.84
C ARG A 496 -31.93 -4.80 17.13
N LYS A 497 -32.28 -4.88 18.42
CA LYS A 497 -33.69 -5.06 18.81
C LYS A 497 -34.40 -3.71 18.77
N SER A 498 -34.71 -3.22 17.56
CA SER A 498 -35.74 -2.19 17.39
C SER A 498 -37.08 -2.75 17.86
N GLY A 499 -37.91 -1.93 18.50
CA GLY A 499 -39.13 -2.38 19.21
C GLY A 499 -40.29 -2.87 18.34
N ILE A 500 -40.06 -3.03 17.03
CA ILE A 500 -41.09 -3.29 16.02
C ILE A 500 -40.62 -4.45 15.13
N GLU A 501 -41.08 -5.68 15.42
CA GLU A 501 -40.73 -6.87 14.62
C GLU A 501 -41.28 -6.85 13.17
N LYS A 502 -42.07 -5.82 12.81
CA LYS A 502 -42.80 -5.73 11.54
C LYS A 502 -41.95 -5.18 10.38
N ASP A 503 -40.89 -4.44 10.66
CA ASP A 503 -40.17 -3.68 9.64
C ASP A 503 -38.91 -4.40 9.12
N ILE A 504 -38.57 -4.13 7.85
CA ILE A 504 -37.45 -4.74 7.14
C ILE A 504 -36.18 -3.93 7.46
N PRO A 505 -35.17 -4.49 8.16
CA PRO A 505 -34.03 -3.73 8.68
C PRO A 505 -33.26 -2.95 7.62
N GLY A 506 -32.94 -1.70 7.91
CA GLY A 506 -32.05 -0.85 7.12
C GLY A 506 -30.57 -1.03 7.49
N THR A 507 -29.75 -0.09 7.05
CA THR A 507 -28.33 0.01 7.46
C THR A 507 -28.18 0.38 8.93
N GLU A 508 -29.03 1.28 9.45
CA GLU A 508 -28.99 1.77 10.83
C GLU A 508 -29.36 0.69 11.88
N ASP A 509 -30.07 -0.36 11.46
CA ASP A 509 -30.49 -1.48 12.31
C ASP A 509 -29.36 -2.49 12.63
N ILE A 510 -28.10 -2.29 12.23
CA ILE A 510 -27.01 -3.23 12.52
C ILE A 510 -26.63 -3.23 14.01
N LYS A 511 -26.62 -4.40 14.67
CA LYS A 511 -26.17 -4.53 16.07
C LYS A 511 -24.65 -4.45 16.17
N GLY A 512 -24.19 -3.70 17.17
CA GLY A 512 -22.78 -3.40 17.39
C GLY A 512 -22.49 -1.94 17.03
N ALA A 513 -21.21 -1.65 16.87
CA ALA A 513 -20.70 -0.34 16.48
C ALA A 513 -21.28 0.06 15.10
N SER A 514 -21.65 1.34 14.92
CA SER A 514 -22.13 1.89 13.63
C SER A 514 -21.09 1.70 12.51
N GLU A 515 -19.84 1.66 12.93
CA GLU A 515 -18.61 1.59 12.17
C GLU A 515 -18.46 0.24 11.45
N ILE A 516 -19.14 -0.81 11.95
CA ILE A 516 -19.30 -2.11 11.27
C ILE A 516 -20.01 -1.91 9.92
N GLY A 517 -21.08 -1.12 9.90
CA GLY A 517 -21.81 -0.76 8.68
C GLY A 517 -21.08 0.28 7.84
N ALA A 518 -20.34 1.20 8.45
CA ALA A 518 -19.52 2.17 7.72
C ALA A 518 -18.43 1.50 6.88
N ASN A 519 -17.72 0.52 7.45
CA ASN A 519 -16.57 -0.12 6.82
C ASN A 519 -16.92 -1.20 5.79
N ALA A 520 -17.97 -1.99 6.02
CA ALA A 520 -18.45 -2.99 5.06
C ALA A 520 -18.69 -2.38 3.66
N PHE A 521 -18.30 -3.10 2.60
CA PHE A 521 -18.50 -2.66 1.22
C PHE A 521 -19.95 -2.90 0.80
N ASN A 522 -20.48 -4.08 1.13
CA ASN A 522 -21.84 -4.48 0.84
C ASN A 522 -22.58 -4.76 2.15
N ILE A 523 -23.82 -4.30 2.30
CA ILE A 523 -24.69 -4.65 3.44
C ILE A 523 -25.92 -5.37 2.91
N ILE A 524 -26.17 -6.57 3.42
CA ILE A 524 -27.34 -7.37 3.10
C ILE A 524 -28.11 -7.63 4.40
N THR A 525 -29.32 -7.09 4.50
CA THR A 525 -30.23 -7.41 5.61
C THR A 525 -31.27 -8.46 5.20
N ILE A 526 -31.53 -9.41 6.09
CA ILE A 526 -32.48 -10.50 5.88
C ILE A 526 -33.60 -10.40 6.93
N TRP A 527 -34.84 -10.28 6.43
CA TRP A 527 -36.06 -10.24 7.22
C TRP A 527 -36.98 -11.41 6.85
N ARG A 528 -37.68 -11.96 7.84
CA ARG A 528 -38.52 -13.16 7.69
C ARG A 528 -39.87 -12.93 8.36
N ASN A 529 -40.94 -13.00 7.57
CA ASN A 529 -42.29 -12.64 7.96
C ASN A 529 -42.98 -13.80 8.71
N ARG A 530 -42.63 -14.00 9.98
CA ARG A 530 -43.22 -15.06 10.83
C ARG A 530 -44.75 -14.98 10.85
N SER A 531 -45.33 -13.79 10.97
CA SER A 531 -46.79 -13.60 10.94
C SER A 531 -47.47 -14.06 9.64
N LEU A 532 -46.76 -14.05 8.50
CA LEU A 532 -47.25 -14.63 7.25
C LEU A 532 -47.13 -16.17 7.27
N GLU A 533 -46.03 -16.71 7.78
CA GLU A 533 -45.83 -18.16 7.94
C GLU A 533 -46.90 -18.76 8.87
N ASP A 534 -47.17 -18.13 10.02
CA ASP A 534 -48.22 -18.54 10.97
C ASP A 534 -49.62 -18.51 10.33
N LYS A 535 -49.89 -17.55 9.44
CA LYS A 535 -51.15 -17.47 8.65
C LYS A 535 -51.23 -18.55 7.57
N ILE A 536 -50.14 -18.87 6.87
CA ILE A 536 -50.10 -19.98 5.90
C ILE A 536 -50.30 -21.34 6.60
N LEU A 537 -49.83 -21.48 7.84
CA LEU A 537 -50.03 -22.68 8.65
C LEU A 537 -51.48 -22.80 9.15
N SER A 538 -52.10 -21.70 9.62
CA SER A 538 -53.46 -21.68 10.18
C SER A 538 -54.60 -21.54 9.15
N ALA A 539 -54.32 -21.10 7.92
CA ALA A 539 -55.31 -21.00 6.84
C ALA A 539 -55.94 -22.37 6.53
N GLN A 540 -57.24 -22.50 6.78
CA GLN A 540 -58.02 -23.73 6.56
C GLN A 540 -58.48 -23.88 5.09
N ARG A 541 -58.65 -22.77 4.36
CA ARG A 541 -59.10 -22.80 2.96
C ARG A 541 -57.91 -22.90 2.01
N ALA A 542 -57.99 -23.82 1.04
CA ALA A 542 -56.93 -24.02 0.06
C ALA A 542 -56.63 -22.78 -0.80
N THR A 543 -57.66 -21.99 -1.13
CA THR A 543 -57.55 -20.72 -1.87
C THR A 543 -56.79 -19.66 -1.07
N GLU A 544 -57.25 -19.37 0.14
CA GLU A 544 -56.60 -18.46 1.10
C GLU A 544 -55.13 -18.85 1.34
N LYS A 545 -54.86 -20.15 1.53
CA LYS A 545 -53.50 -20.67 1.71
C LYS A 545 -52.61 -20.44 0.47
N ALA A 546 -53.17 -20.56 -0.74
CA ALA A 546 -52.46 -20.25 -1.98
C ALA A 546 -52.21 -18.73 -2.14
N GLU A 547 -53.19 -17.88 -1.84
CA GLU A 547 -53.05 -16.41 -1.87
C GLU A 547 -52.03 -15.86 -0.86
N LEU A 548 -51.92 -16.50 0.30
CA LEU A 548 -50.90 -16.18 1.30
C LEU A 548 -49.51 -16.69 0.87
N ALA A 549 -49.42 -17.93 0.37
CA ALA A 549 -48.17 -18.50 -0.15
C ALA A 549 -47.66 -17.79 -1.43
N ALA A 550 -48.55 -17.11 -2.17
CA ALA A 550 -48.19 -16.26 -3.30
C ALA A 550 -47.38 -15.01 -2.89
N ARG A 551 -47.26 -14.71 -1.59
CA ARG A 551 -46.47 -13.59 -1.04
C ARG A 551 -45.12 -14.08 -0.52
N PRO A 552 -44.02 -13.32 -0.65
CA PRO A 552 -42.70 -13.75 -0.19
C PRO A 552 -42.63 -13.78 1.34
N GLY A 553 -42.27 -14.93 1.90
CA GLY A 553 -42.05 -15.10 3.35
C GLY A 553 -40.74 -14.47 3.83
N VAL A 554 -39.77 -14.25 2.94
CA VAL A 554 -38.45 -13.67 3.25
C VAL A 554 -38.17 -12.49 2.33
N ILE A 555 -37.64 -11.40 2.89
CA ILE A 555 -37.10 -10.29 2.14
C ILE A 555 -35.59 -10.25 2.35
N MET A 556 -34.85 -10.20 1.25
CA MET A 556 -33.42 -9.89 1.21
C MET A 556 -33.27 -8.48 0.66
N ASN A 557 -32.62 -7.61 1.43
CA ASN A 557 -32.47 -6.19 1.16
C ASN A 557 -30.98 -5.86 1.02
N ILE A 558 -30.59 -5.40 -0.17
CA ILE A 558 -29.24 -4.90 -0.46
C ILE A 558 -29.28 -3.44 -0.01
N ALA A 559 -28.81 -3.20 1.22
CA ALA A 559 -28.95 -1.94 1.93
C ALA A 559 -27.76 -0.99 1.73
N LYS A 560 -26.67 -1.50 1.15
CA LYS A 560 -25.47 -0.72 0.76
C LYS A 560 -24.70 -1.49 -0.30
N GLN A 561 -24.19 -0.82 -1.33
CA GLN A 561 -23.18 -1.38 -2.24
C GLN A 561 -22.14 -0.32 -2.62
N ARG A 562 -20.90 -0.43 -2.10
CA ARG A 562 -19.83 0.57 -2.35
C ARG A 562 -19.32 0.58 -3.79
N SER A 563 -19.35 -0.57 -4.48
CA SER A 563 -18.67 -0.78 -5.77
C SER A 563 -19.65 -1.08 -6.93
N GLY A 564 -20.92 -0.67 -6.83
CA GLY A 564 -21.92 -0.86 -7.87
C GLY A 564 -23.30 -0.30 -7.51
N ASP A 565 -24.13 -0.04 -8.52
CA ASP A 565 -25.20 0.96 -8.45
C ASP A 565 -26.56 0.47 -7.92
N PHE A 566 -26.64 -0.77 -7.41
CA PHE A 566 -27.92 -1.35 -6.96
C PHE A 566 -28.02 -1.49 -5.45
N GLU A 567 -28.97 -0.73 -4.89
CA GLU A 567 -29.56 -0.92 -3.56
C GLU A 567 -31.06 -1.19 -3.72
N GLY A 568 -31.61 -2.10 -2.91
CA GLY A 568 -33.03 -2.47 -3.03
C GLY A 568 -33.41 -3.85 -2.47
N LYS A 569 -34.72 -4.12 -2.50
CA LYS A 569 -35.37 -5.27 -1.84
C LYS A 569 -35.80 -6.31 -2.86
N ILE A 570 -35.51 -7.59 -2.60
CA ILE A 570 -36.09 -8.73 -3.33
C ILE A 570 -36.92 -9.63 -2.40
N GLY A 571 -38.06 -10.08 -2.90
CA GLY A 571 -38.86 -11.13 -2.27
C GLY A 571 -38.35 -12.53 -2.62
N LEU A 572 -38.19 -13.35 -1.59
CA LEU A 572 -37.77 -14.75 -1.64
C LEU A 572 -38.80 -15.68 -0.98
N TRP A 573 -38.92 -16.87 -1.53
CA TRP A 573 -39.73 -17.98 -1.01
C TRP A 573 -38.80 -19.07 -0.47
N PHE A 574 -39.01 -19.45 0.78
CA PHE A 574 -38.19 -20.45 1.47
C PHE A 574 -38.83 -21.84 1.39
N ASP A 575 -38.04 -22.84 1.01
CA ASP A 575 -38.47 -24.24 0.98
C ASP A 575 -38.04 -24.96 2.27
N PRO A 576 -38.98 -25.34 3.18
CA PRO A 576 -38.63 -25.99 4.44
C PRO A 576 -38.20 -27.45 4.29
N LYS A 577 -38.35 -28.08 3.11
CA LYS A 577 -37.84 -29.43 2.84
C LYS A 577 -36.37 -29.37 2.43
N THR A 578 -36.08 -28.56 1.40
CA THR A 578 -34.76 -28.52 0.72
C THR A 578 -33.83 -27.44 1.27
N TYR A 579 -34.35 -26.53 2.11
CA TYR A 579 -33.66 -25.36 2.64
C TYR A 579 -33.18 -24.34 1.59
N ARG A 580 -33.66 -24.44 0.34
CA ARG A 580 -33.37 -23.51 -0.76
C ARG A 580 -34.29 -22.28 -0.72
N TYR A 581 -33.80 -21.15 -1.24
CA TYR A 581 -34.59 -19.94 -1.49
C TYR A 581 -34.84 -19.75 -2.99
N ARG A 582 -36.06 -19.31 -3.36
CA ARG A 582 -36.53 -19.12 -4.74
C ARG A 582 -37.00 -17.68 -4.96
N CYS A 583 -36.93 -17.19 -6.21
CA CYS A 583 -37.38 -15.84 -6.58
C CYS A 583 -38.87 -15.75 -6.97
N SER A 584 -39.60 -16.87 -6.93
CA SER A 584 -41.02 -16.98 -7.30
C SER A 584 -41.78 -17.84 -6.29
N SER A 585 -43.09 -17.60 -6.19
CA SER A 585 -44.03 -18.43 -5.41
C SER A 585 -44.27 -19.79 -6.08
N THR A 586 -44.38 -19.81 -7.40
CA THR A 586 -44.37 -21.03 -8.21
C THR A 586 -42.97 -21.65 -8.23
N PRO A 587 -42.85 -22.99 -8.14
CA PRO A 587 -41.64 -23.68 -8.56
C PRO A 587 -41.31 -23.35 -10.03
N HIS A 588 -40.02 -23.19 -10.34
CA HIS A 588 -39.57 -23.23 -11.73
C HIS A 588 -39.77 -24.65 -12.30
N GLN A 589 -40.00 -24.75 -13.61
CA GLN A 589 -40.14 -26.04 -14.30
C GLN A 589 -38.84 -26.87 -14.20
N GLU A 590 -37.69 -26.20 -14.18
CA GLU A 590 -36.38 -26.80 -13.91
C GLU A 590 -35.86 -26.34 -12.53
N PRO A 591 -35.50 -27.25 -11.62
CA PRO A 591 -34.82 -26.91 -10.36
C PRO A 591 -33.39 -26.39 -10.59
N ARG A 592 -32.78 -25.77 -9.57
CA ARG A 592 -31.32 -25.58 -9.57
C ARG A 592 -30.64 -26.94 -9.41
N HIS A 593 -29.90 -27.38 -10.43
CA HIS A 593 -29.06 -28.58 -10.39
C HIS A 593 -27.59 -28.15 -10.37
N TYR A 594 -26.80 -28.76 -9.48
CA TYR A 594 -25.34 -28.56 -9.37
C TYR A 594 -24.55 -29.84 -9.67
N LEU A 595 -25.24 -30.98 -9.75
CA LEU A 595 -24.72 -32.31 -9.99
C LEU A 595 -25.72 -33.13 -10.80
N GLU A 596 -25.21 -34.02 -11.64
CA GLU A 596 -25.98 -35.10 -12.27
C GLU A 596 -25.84 -36.35 -11.39
N PHE A 597 -26.95 -36.81 -10.79
CA PHE A 597 -26.94 -37.98 -9.92
C PHE A 597 -27.05 -39.27 -10.76
N THR A 598 -26.07 -40.15 -10.63
CA THR A 598 -25.96 -41.39 -11.43
C THR A 598 -26.78 -42.54 -10.84
N ASP A 599 -28.07 -42.31 -10.59
CA ASP A 599 -28.97 -43.32 -10.00
C ASP A 599 -29.30 -44.45 -11.00
N LYS A 600 -28.48 -45.50 -10.98
CA LYS A 600 -28.86 -46.82 -11.52
C LYS A 600 -29.92 -47.47 -10.61
N HIS A 601 -31.14 -46.97 -10.68
CA HIS A 601 -32.30 -47.73 -10.21
C HIS A 601 -32.34 -49.09 -10.95
N PRO A 602 -32.43 -50.23 -10.24
CA PRO A 602 -32.78 -51.49 -10.86
C PRO A 602 -34.22 -51.37 -11.39
N SER A 603 -34.38 -51.19 -12.70
CA SER A 603 -35.70 -51.20 -13.33
C SER A 603 -36.39 -52.54 -13.07
N SER A 604 -37.66 -52.51 -12.70
CA SER A 604 -38.44 -53.68 -12.34
C SER A 604 -38.54 -54.69 -13.48
N GLN A 605 -37.88 -55.85 -13.34
CA GLN A 605 -38.10 -57.03 -14.18
C GLN A 605 -38.84 -58.10 -13.38
N PRO A 606 -39.76 -58.86 -14.01
CA PRO A 606 -40.59 -59.83 -13.31
C PRO A 606 -39.80 -61.09 -12.92
N TYR A 607 -40.21 -61.71 -11.80
CA TYR A 607 -39.62 -62.96 -11.29
C TYR A 607 -39.75 -64.13 -12.28
N PRO A 608 -38.65 -64.85 -12.59
CA PRO A 608 -38.70 -66.23 -13.06
C PRO A 608 -38.85 -67.21 -11.88
N HIS A 609 -39.44 -68.39 -12.14
CA HIS A 609 -39.69 -69.43 -11.13
C HIS A 609 -38.43 -70.26 -10.77
N PRO A 610 -38.38 -70.92 -9.59
CA PRO A 610 -37.20 -71.62 -9.10
C PRO A 610 -37.07 -73.08 -9.61
N PRO A 611 -35.84 -73.59 -9.83
CA PRO A 611 -35.59 -75.02 -10.12
C PRO A 611 -34.96 -75.82 -8.95
N SER A 612 -35.64 -76.91 -8.60
CA SER A 612 -35.15 -78.24 -8.14
C SER A 612 -33.72 -78.46 -7.57
N GLN A 613 -33.68 -79.15 -6.41
CA GLN A 613 -32.60 -80.01 -5.88
C GLN A 613 -32.46 -81.36 -6.66
N PRO A 614 -31.52 -82.29 -6.32
CA PRO A 614 -30.11 -82.17 -5.85
C PRO A 614 -29.14 -83.13 -6.62
N HIS A 615 -27.86 -83.26 -6.22
CA HIS A 615 -27.23 -84.54 -5.77
C HIS A 615 -25.74 -84.42 -5.35
N PHE A 616 -25.22 -85.47 -4.69
CA PHE A 616 -23.88 -85.69 -4.09
C PHE A 616 -22.72 -85.76 -5.13
N SER A 617 -21.41 -85.68 -4.84
CA SER A 617 -20.59 -85.79 -3.59
C SER A 617 -19.34 -84.84 -3.68
N SER A 618 -18.20 -84.86 -2.95
CA SER A 618 -17.53 -85.74 -1.95
C SER A 618 -16.45 -84.98 -1.13
N GLN A 619 -15.75 -85.65 -0.20
CA GLN A 619 -14.41 -85.27 0.35
C GLN A 619 -13.45 -86.49 0.24
N PRO A 620 -12.11 -86.38 0.51
CA PRO A 620 -11.62 -86.55 1.91
C PRO A 620 -10.25 -85.88 2.30
N HIS A 621 -9.89 -86.01 3.59
CA HIS A 621 -8.56 -86.00 4.24
C HIS A 621 -7.72 -84.71 4.53
N PHE A 622 -7.80 -84.25 5.79
CA PHE A 622 -6.77 -84.30 6.87
C PHE A 622 -5.29 -83.83 6.75
N SER A 623 -4.80 -83.30 7.90
CA SER A 623 -3.40 -83.04 8.37
C SER A 623 -2.80 -81.63 8.10
N SER A 624 -1.90 -81.04 8.91
CA SER A 624 -1.50 -81.28 10.33
C SER A 624 -0.82 -80.02 10.93
N GLN A 625 -0.70 -79.94 12.26
CA GLN A 625 0.14 -78.98 13.03
C GLN A 625 1.64 -79.44 13.05
N PRO A 626 2.63 -78.84 13.78
CA PRO A 626 2.61 -77.70 14.73
C PRO A 626 3.85 -76.74 14.64
N GLN A 627 4.18 -76.11 15.78
CA GLN A 627 5.35 -75.29 16.19
C GLN A 627 5.06 -73.78 16.28
N GLU A 628 4.93 -73.18 17.47
CA GLU A 628 5.86 -73.03 18.62
C GLU A 628 7.00 -72.03 18.39
N HIS A 629 7.00 -70.94 19.17
CA HIS A 629 8.03 -70.73 20.22
C HIS A 629 7.69 -69.55 21.15
N THR A 630 7.71 -69.82 22.47
CA THR A 630 8.08 -68.96 23.63
C THR A 630 7.67 -67.46 23.66
N ASN A 631 6.98 -66.95 24.68
CA ASN A 631 7.47 -66.64 26.06
C ASN A 631 8.80 -65.83 26.09
N THR A 632 9.02 -64.84 26.95
CA THR A 632 8.40 -64.53 28.26
C THR A 632 8.41 -63.02 28.58
N GLN A 633 7.82 -62.59 29.70
CA GLN A 633 7.74 -61.20 30.18
C GLN A 633 8.93 -60.80 31.14
N PRO A 634 8.82 -59.97 32.22
CA PRO A 634 9.54 -58.69 32.29
C PRO A 634 10.33 -58.40 33.59
N LEU A 635 11.10 -57.31 33.65
CA LEU A 635 11.55 -56.56 34.85
C LEU A 635 11.82 -55.09 34.43
N GLN A 636 11.63 -54.00 35.20
CA GLN A 636 12.04 -53.63 36.59
C GLN A 636 13.57 -53.49 36.78
N SER A 637 14.14 -52.53 37.53
CA SER A 637 13.69 -51.20 38.02
C SER A 637 14.86 -50.43 38.68
N GLN A 638 14.80 -49.08 38.78
CA GLN A 638 15.74 -48.19 39.51
C GLN A 638 17.16 -48.10 38.88
N LYS A 639 18.09 -47.16 39.20
CA LYS A 639 18.24 -46.09 40.24
C LYS A 639 19.26 -45.06 39.68
N GLU A 640 19.10 -43.73 39.77
CA GLU A 640 19.62 -42.75 40.79
C GLU A 640 19.32 -41.33 40.22
N ASN A 641 18.88 -40.27 40.92
CA ASN A 641 19.33 -39.56 42.14
C ASN A 641 20.38 -38.43 41.89
N THR A 642 19.96 -37.14 41.79
CA THR A 642 20.56 -35.97 42.51
C THR A 642 19.90 -34.59 42.21
N THR A 643 19.61 -33.84 43.29
CA THR A 643 19.57 -32.36 43.49
C THR A 643 18.95 -31.37 42.48
N SER A 644 17.94 -30.62 42.96
CA SER A 644 17.51 -29.28 42.47
C SER A 644 18.46 -28.15 42.96
N PRO A 645 18.31 -26.90 42.46
CA PRO A 645 17.46 -25.93 43.20
C PRO A 645 16.67 -24.93 42.33
N LEU A 646 15.58 -24.36 42.87
CA LEU A 646 15.23 -22.93 42.82
C LEU A 646 13.88 -22.61 43.51
N LEU A 647 13.95 -21.76 44.53
CA LEU A 647 12.87 -20.99 45.20
C LEU A 647 13.36 -19.52 45.15
N GLN A 648 12.57 -18.43 45.19
CA GLN A 648 11.13 -18.18 45.39
C GLN A 648 10.77 -16.81 44.73
N PRO A 649 9.50 -16.37 44.63
CA PRO A 649 9.12 -15.10 44.00
C PRO A 649 9.08 -13.91 44.99
N CYS A 650 9.18 -12.68 44.47
CA CYS A 650 9.04 -11.42 45.24
C CYS A 650 8.64 -10.25 44.28
N PRO A 651 8.19 -9.06 44.75
CA PRO A 651 6.77 -8.89 45.06
C PRO A 651 6.11 -7.64 44.41
N THR A 652 4.86 -7.40 44.79
CA THR A 652 3.99 -6.27 44.41
C THR A 652 4.57 -4.87 44.69
N MET A 653 4.20 -3.89 43.86
CA MET A 653 4.27 -2.46 44.18
C MET A 653 2.87 -1.82 44.26
N GLN A 654 2.73 -0.82 45.14
CA GLN A 654 1.60 0.11 45.24
C GLN A 654 2.09 1.56 44.96
N PRO A 655 1.18 2.50 44.63
CA PRO A 655 1.55 3.82 44.11
C PRO A 655 1.82 4.87 45.21
N CYS A 656 2.47 5.97 44.81
CA CYS A 656 2.57 7.22 45.57
C CYS A 656 2.22 8.43 44.67
N PRO A 657 1.85 9.60 45.25
CA PRO A 657 1.09 10.64 44.54
C PRO A 657 1.93 11.77 43.91
N THR A 658 1.22 12.62 43.15
CA THR A 658 1.63 13.96 42.68
C THR A 658 1.87 14.94 43.84
N PRO A 659 2.66 16.01 43.62
CA PRO A 659 2.08 17.28 43.12
C PRO A 659 2.21 17.51 41.61
#